data_AF-A0A7S3KD64-F1
#
_entry.id   AF-A0A7S3KD64-F1
#
_cell.length_a   1.000
_cell.length_b   1.000
_cell.length_c   1.000
_cell.angle_alpha   90.00
_cell.angle_beta   90.00
_cell.angle_gamma   90.00
#
_symmetry.space_group_name_H-M   'P 1'
#
loop_
_entity.id
_entity.type
_entity.pdbx_description
1 polymer ?
#
loop_
_entity_poly.entity_id
_entity_poly.type
_entity_poly.pdbx_seq_one_letter_code
_entity_poly.pdbx_strand_id
1 'polypeptide(L)'
;MKQLPAENKKFKAVDAKWRSVLKRCKEDPNVLGICQDPQLKEDFLECNEDLDIVQKGLKDYLESKRAVFARFYFLSNDDLLLILSQTKDVQNVRPHLRKVFENLADVHFNPDNTISAMFSSERERIEFVHEVDPKDRGVEFWMGDVEDMMVMSVKNVLLKSIENYSDAPRTEWIKSHPGQCVLNGSQVHWTTEVEEAFKKGKDGIKEYFQKLESQLLDTVTLVRAKLTKLQSVALGALIVIDVHAKDVVENLADLGITDVHSFEWISQLRYYWENDDCRVRMAQTDFPYGYEYLGNTLRLVITPLTDKCYITLMGALKLNMGGAPAGPAGTGKTESTKDLAKALAKQCVVFNCSDGMDYLMLGKFFKGLASAGAWCCFDEFNRINIEVLSVIAQQLLVIFDAKAEGVDEITFEGSRIQVKPTFSVFITMNPGYAGRTELPDNLKALFRPMAMMVPDYALIGQIMLYSFGFKDAKVLAEKMVSTFRLSSEQLSSQCHYDYGMRAVRSVINAAGRLKREDQEMEEDKLLLRALRDVNVPKFLKDDLPLFENIIKDLFPGVANPEIDYGDLFGQLHASCEHFNLQPEEAFISKIIQLYDTILVRHGLMLVGPTQGGKTSNYKTLQHSITTLEGSNGFTKVNTHILNPKSITMGQLYGEVDMQTTEWIDGVLAKIIENCASDESPEKHWIMLDGPVDALWIESMNTVLDDNKKLCLNSGQIIPLTERMTMMFEVEDLEVASPATVSRCGMVYMEPVALGTACLYESWYNTFPPPFQLSDKLSKKIRKYVEDYNGQVMAFVGKELHSLIAVMENNLTTSFCKILDC
;
A
#
# COMPACT_ATOMS: atom_id res chain seq x y z
N MET A 1 -21.83 28.14 15.73
CA MET A 1 -22.79 28.81 16.66
C MET A 1 -23.97 29.50 15.97
N LYS A 2 -23.84 30.10 14.77
CA LYS A 2 -24.96 30.75 14.08
C LYS A 2 -25.92 29.79 13.36
N GLN A 3 -25.46 28.60 12.94
CA GLN A 3 -26.25 27.70 12.07
C GLN A 3 -27.17 26.72 12.81
N LEU A 4 -26.93 26.44 14.10
CA LEU A 4 -27.75 25.52 14.94
C LEU A 4 -28.10 26.18 16.29
N PRO A 5 -28.95 27.22 16.32
CA PRO A 5 -29.20 27.99 17.54
C PRO A 5 -30.04 27.25 18.58
N ALA A 6 -30.97 26.39 18.15
CA ALA A 6 -31.85 25.64 19.04
C ALA A 6 -31.09 24.51 19.76
N GLU A 7 -30.31 23.75 19.00
CA GLU A 7 -29.45 22.67 19.49
C GLU A 7 -28.38 23.23 20.43
N ASN A 8 -27.77 24.37 20.09
CA ASN A 8 -26.82 25.05 20.97
C ASN A 8 -27.44 25.46 22.31
N LYS A 9 -28.70 25.92 22.31
CA LYS A 9 -29.41 26.27 23.55
C LYS A 9 -29.60 25.04 24.44
N LYS A 10 -30.02 23.92 23.86
CA LYS A 10 -30.15 22.63 24.56
C LYS A 10 -28.80 22.13 25.08
N PHE A 11 -27.77 22.12 24.24
CA PHE A 11 -26.42 21.74 24.64
C PHE A 11 -25.87 22.57 25.80
N LYS A 12 -26.08 23.90 25.79
CA LYS A 12 -25.69 24.76 26.92
C LYS A 12 -26.46 24.46 28.20
N ALA A 13 -27.73 24.06 28.11
CA ALA A 13 -28.49 23.65 29.28
C ALA A 13 -27.92 22.35 29.87
N VAL A 14 -27.59 21.38 29.01
CA VAL A 14 -26.92 20.13 29.39
C VAL A 14 -25.54 20.40 30.01
N ASP A 15 -24.68 21.20 29.36
CA ASP A 15 -23.34 21.56 29.88
C ASP A 15 -23.44 22.27 31.25
N ALA A 16 -24.40 23.18 31.42
CA ALA A 16 -24.62 23.85 32.69
C ALA A 16 -25.05 22.88 33.81
N LYS A 17 -25.96 21.95 33.52
CA LYS A 17 -26.40 20.91 34.46
C LYS A 17 -25.22 20.00 34.85
N TRP A 18 -24.48 19.48 33.86
CA TRP A 18 -23.29 18.65 34.09
C TRP A 18 -22.21 19.35 34.92
N ARG A 19 -21.88 20.60 34.59
CA ARG A 19 -20.89 21.38 35.36
C ARG A 19 -21.34 21.62 36.80
N SER A 20 -22.64 21.86 37.02
CA SER A 20 -23.20 22.02 38.36
C SER A 20 -23.05 20.74 39.19
N VAL A 21 -23.40 19.60 38.61
CA VAL A 21 -23.24 18.29 39.27
C VAL A 21 -21.77 17.98 39.53
N LEU A 22 -20.89 18.14 38.53
CA LEU A 22 -19.45 17.88 38.69
C LEU A 22 -18.82 18.78 39.77
N LYS A 23 -19.27 20.04 39.88
CA LYS A 23 -18.84 20.95 40.93
C LYS A 23 -19.31 20.46 42.31
N ARG A 24 -20.58 20.04 42.45
CA ARG A 24 -21.10 19.45 43.70
C ARG A 24 -20.32 18.17 44.09
N CYS A 25 -20.02 17.30 43.14
CA CYS A 25 -19.18 16.11 43.36
C CYS A 25 -17.75 16.44 43.79
N LYS A 26 -17.19 17.54 43.30
CA LYS A 26 -15.87 18.01 43.71
C LYS A 26 -15.87 18.62 45.11
N GLU A 27 -16.96 19.31 45.48
CA GLU A 27 -17.12 19.94 46.79
C GLU A 27 -17.44 18.92 47.90
N ASP A 28 -18.24 17.88 47.59
CA ASP A 28 -18.55 16.77 48.48
C ASP A 28 -18.18 15.41 47.83
N PRO A 29 -17.01 14.83 48.16
CA PRO A 29 -16.58 13.56 47.58
C PRO A 29 -17.32 12.34 48.15
N ASN A 30 -18.29 12.51 49.06
CA ASN A 30 -19.09 11.40 49.58
C ASN A 30 -20.12 10.90 48.56
N VAL A 31 -19.74 9.83 47.84
CA VAL A 31 -20.57 9.24 46.77
C VAL A 31 -21.98 8.87 47.22
N LEU A 32 -22.16 8.41 48.46
CA LEU A 32 -23.48 8.02 48.98
C LEU A 32 -24.40 9.23 49.18
N GLY A 33 -23.85 10.39 49.55
CA GLY A 33 -24.64 11.61 49.75
C GLY A 33 -25.16 12.22 48.44
N ILE A 34 -24.40 12.07 47.35
CA ILE A 34 -24.77 12.60 46.04
C ILE A 34 -25.69 11.63 45.30
N CYS A 35 -25.39 10.33 45.29
CA CYS A 35 -26.19 9.34 44.60
C CYS A 35 -27.57 9.09 45.23
N GLN A 36 -27.80 9.54 46.47
CA GLN A 36 -29.11 9.48 47.13
C GLN A 36 -30.08 10.56 46.65
N ASP A 37 -29.64 11.54 45.86
CA ASP A 37 -30.50 12.58 45.29
C ASP A 37 -31.37 11.99 44.15
N PRO A 38 -32.69 11.83 44.34
CA PRO A 38 -33.57 11.22 43.34
C PRO A 38 -33.69 12.08 42.08
N GLN A 39 -33.49 13.40 42.18
CA GLN A 39 -33.60 14.33 41.06
C GLN A 39 -32.41 14.18 40.09
N LEU A 40 -31.26 13.71 40.57
CA LEU A 40 -30.06 13.53 39.76
C LEU A 40 -30.27 12.55 38.60
N LYS A 41 -31.02 11.47 38.84
CA LYS A 41 -31.37 10.50 37.79
C LYS A 41 -32.25 11.13 36.72
N GLU A 42 -33.27 11.89 37.12
CA GLU A 42 -34.20 12.54 36.20
C GLU A 42 -33.48 13.61 35.36
N ASP A 43 -32.61 14.41 35.98
CA ASP A 43 -31.80 15.40 35.29
C ASP A 43 -30.89 14.79 34.22
N PHE A 44 -30.26 13.65 34.51
CA PHE A 44 -29.42 12.96 33.53
C PHE A 44 -30.21 12.29 32.41
N LEU A 45 -31.40 11.74 32.70
CA LEU A 45 -32.28 11.22 31.66
C LEU A 45 -32.74 12.34 30.71
N GLU A 46 -33.14 13.50 31.24
CA GLU A 46 -33.48 14.67 30.42
C GLU A 46 -32.26 15.17 29.63
N CYS A 47 -31.06 15.16 30.23
CA CYS A 47 -29.84 15.51 29.52
C CYS A 47 -29.56 14.56 28.34
N ASN A 48 -29.81 13.26 28.50
CA ASN A 48 -29.63 12.28 27.42
C ASN A 48 -30.62 12.53 26.28
N GLU A 49 -31.90 12.79 26.59
CA GLU A 49 -32.90 13.13 25.58
C GLU A 49 -32.54 14.43 24.83
N ASP A 50 -32.08 15.45 25.54
CA ASP A 50 -31.61 16.70 24.93
C ASP A 50 -30.36 16.48 24.06
N LEU A 51 -29.42 15.64 24.50
CA LEU A 51 -28.24 15.26 23.72
C LEU A 51 -28.61 14.49 22.45
N ASP A 52 -29.56 13.56 22.51
CA ASP A 52 -30.04 12.83 21.34
C ASP A 52 -30.64 13.78 20.29
N ILE A 53 -31.40 14.80 20.74
CA ILE A 53 -31.94 15.84 19.86
C ILE A 53 -30.81 16.66 19.23
N VAL A 54 -29.80 17.04 20.02
CA VAL A 54 -28.62 17.77 19.53
C VAL A 54 -27.84 16.94 18.51
N GLN A 55 -27.61 15.66 18.78
CA GLN A 55 -26.92 14.75 17.87
C GLN A 55 -27.69 14.57 16.57
N LYS A 56 -29.02 14.42 16.63
CA LYS A 56 -29.86 14.34 15.44
C LYS A 56 -29.80 15.62 14.61
N GLY A 57 -29.96 16.79 15.25
CA GLY A 57 -29.86 18.08 14.56
C GLY A 57 -28.49 18.29 13.91
N LEU A 58 -27.41 17.82 14.54
CA LEU A 58 -26.06 17.83 13.97
C LEU A 58 -25.96 16.91 12.75
N LYS A 59 -26.51 15.69 12.81
CA LYS A 59 -26.53 14.75 11.68
C LYS A 59 -27.28 15.33 10.48
N ASP A 60 -28.47 15.89 10.71
CA ASP A 60 -29.29 16.51 9.67
C ASP A 60 -28.58 17.73 9.05
N TYR A 61 -27.90 18.52 9.88
CA TYR A 61 -27.08 19.63 9.41
C TYR A 61 -25.93 19.16 8.51
N LEU A 62 -25.17 18.14 8.93
CA LEU A 62 -24.08 17.60 8.12
C LEU A 62 -24.58 17.03 6.79
N GLU A 63 -25.73 16.35 6.79
CA GLU A 63 -26.34 15.83 5.58
C GLU A 63 -26.74 16.96 4.61
N SER A 64 -27.28 18.07 5.13
CA SER A 64 -27.58 19.24 4.31
C SER A 64 -26.34 19.81 3.61
N LYS A 65 -25.17 19.76 4.25
CA LYS A 65 -23.89 20.21 3.68
C LYS A 65 -23.35 19.23 2.64
N ARG A 66 -23.51 17.93 2.88
CA ARG A 66 -23.15 16.88 1.90
C ARG A 66 -23.98 16.94 0.64
N ALA A 67 -25.27 17.27 0.76
CA ALA A 67 -26.15 17.45 -0.40
C ALA A 67 -25.71 18.61 -1.30
N VAL A 68 -25.11 19.68 -0.73
CA VAL A 68 -24.57 20.80 -1.52
C VAL A 68 -23.27 20.44 -2.20
N PHE A 69 -22.35 19.76 -1.49
CA PHE A 69 -21.06 19.34 -2.03
C PHE A 69 -20.83 17.85 -1.82
N ALA A 70 -21.05 17.08 -2.88
CA ALA A 70 -21.13 15.62 -2.84
C ALA A 70 -19.84 14.93 -2.36
N ARG A 71 -18.66 15.54 -2.53
CA ARG A 71 -17.41 14.92 -2.04
C ARG A 71 -17.35 14.81 -0.52
N PHE A 72 -18.16 15.57 0.24
CA PHE A 72 -18.28 15.44 1.69
C PHE A 72 -18.93 14.13 2.16
N TYR A 73 -19.55 13.36 1.26
CA TYR A 73 -20.03 12.01 1.60
C TYR A 73 -18.88 11.04 1.86
N PHE A 74 -17.68 11.29 1.31
CA PHE A 74 -16.49 10.44 1.49
C PHE A 74 -15.71 10.76 2.79
N LEU A 75 -16.14 11.80 3.53
CA LEU A 75 -15.53 12.20 4.78
C LEU A 75 -16.27 11.65 6.01
N SER A 76 -15.51 11.42 7.08
CA SER A 76 -16.06 11.16 8.41
C SER A 76 -16.82 12.40 8.93
N ASN A 77 -17.68 12.21 9.93
CA ASN A 77 -18.40 13.34 10.53
C ASN A 77 -17.43 14.33 11.19
N ASP A 78 -16.37 13.83 11.85
CA ASP A 78 -15.40 14.65 12.56
C ASP A 78 -14.57 15.51 11.60
N ASP A 79 -14.10 14.92 10.49
CA ASP A 79 -13.38 15.65 9.45
C ASP A 79 -14.25 16.74 8.82
N LEU A 80 -15.51 16.42 8.54
CA LEU A 80 -16.44 17.39 7.99
C LEU A 80 -16.71 18.53 8.98
N LEU A 81 -16.86 18.23 10.27
CA LEU A 81 -17.03 19.26 11.30
C LEU A 81 -15.80 20.15 11.43
N LEU A 82 -14.60 19.59 11.35
CA LEU A 82 -13.35 20.35 11.35
C LEU A 82 -13.33 21.32 10.16
N ILE A 83 -13.63 20.84 8.95
CA ILE A 83 -13.68 21.69 7.75
C ILE A 83 -14.74 22.80 7.90
N LEU A 84 -15.95 22.44 8.32
CA LEU A 84 -17.07 23.40 8.49
C LEU A 84 -16.83 24.38 9.65
N SER A 85 -15.96 24.05 10.61
CA SER A 85 -15.60 24.96 11.70
C SER A 85 -14.72 26.12 11.22
N GLN A 86 -13.94 25.93 10.15
CA GLN A 86 -12.95 26.88 9.62
C GLN A 86 -13.55 28.00 8.75
N THR A 87 -14.86 28.27 8.84
CA THR A 87 -15.57 29.28 8.03
C THR A 87 -14.98 30.71 8.05
N LYS A 88 -14.16 31.06 9.04
CA LYS A 88 -13.54 32.40 9.13
C LYS A 88 -12.18 32.50 8.47
N ASP A 89 -11.44 31.41 8.44
CA ASP A 89 -10.07 31.37 7.97
C ASP A 89 -9.93 30.23 6.96
N VAL A 90 -10.08 30.61 5.69
CA VAL A 90 -10.11 29.68 4.55
C VAL A 90 -8.79 28.92 4.42
N GLN A 91 -7.68 29.49 4.91
CA GLN A 91 -6.36 28.86 4.81
C GLN A 91 -6.23 27.62 5.71
N ASN A 92 -7.01 27.55 6.81
CA ASN A 92 -7.00 26.39 7.70
C ASN A 92 -7.64 25.13 7.09
N VAL A 93 -8.24 25.25 5.91
CA VAL A 93 -8.82 24.12 5.18
C VAL A 93 -7.74 23.30 4.44
N ARG A 94 -6.55 23.88 4.19
CA ARG A 94 -5.44 23.23 3.47
C ARG A 94 -5.15 21.79 3.89
N PRO A 95 -5.04 21.44 5.19
CA PRO A 95 -4.71 20.07 5.61
C PRO A 95 -5.79 19.04 5.22
N HIS A 96 -7.01 19.49 4.95
CA HIS A 96 -8.15 18.63 4.64
C HIS A 96 -8.36 18.42 3.13
N LEU A 97 -7.71 19.20 2.26
CA LEU A 97 -7.90 19.11 0.80
C LEU A 97 -7.60 17.71 0.24
N ARG A 98 -6.55 17.07 0.75
CA ARG A 98 -6.18 15.68 0.39
C ARG A 98 -7.21 14.63 0.77
N LYS A 99 -8.12 14.94 1.70
CA LYS A 99 -9.20 14.03 2.08
C LYS A 99 -10.40 14.16 1.14
N VAL A 100 -10.56 15.32 0.50
CA VAL A 100 -11.66 15.63 -0.41
C VAL A 100 -11.31 15.27 -1.85
N PHE A 101 -10.10 15.63 -2.28
CA PHE A 101 -9.60 15.43 -3.64
C PHE A 101 -8.48 14.38 -3.65
N GLU A 102 -8.32 13.66 -4.76
CA GLU A 102 -7.30 12.59 -4.85
C GLU A 102 -5.87 13.13 -4.71
N ASN A 103 -5.50 14.19 -5.46
CA ASN A 103 -4.14 14.72 -5.44
C ASN A 103 -4.05 16.24 -5.46
N LEU A 104 -5.09 16.93 -4.97
CA LEU A 104 -5.02 18.36 -4.68
C LEU A 104 -4.54 18.52 -3.23
N ALA A 105 -3.24 18.74 -3.07
CA ALA A 105 -2.59 18.77 -1.76
C ALA A 105 -2.63 20.16 -1.09
N ASP A 106 -2.53 21.21 -1.90
CA ASP A 106 -2.55 22.60 -1.43
C ASP A 106 -3.07 23.52 -2.54
N VAL A 107 -3.43 24.74 -2.17
CA VAL A 107 -3.78 25.82 -3.08
C VAL A 107 -3.01 27.11 -2.76
N HIS A 108 -2.75 27.90 -3.79
CA HIS A 108 -2.13 29.21 -3.63
C HIS A 108 -3.19 30.24 -3.26
N PHE A 109 -3.11 30.77 -2.04
CA PHE A 109 -3.89 31.93 -1.61
C PHE A 109 -3.11 33.21 -1.89
N ASN A 110 -3.72 34.12 -2.64
CA ASN A 110 -3.26 35.48 -2.80
C ASN A 110 -3.44 36.27 -1.49
N PRO A 111 -2.81 37.45 -1.33
CA PRO A 111 -2.91 38.26 -0.10
C PRO A 111 -4.33 38.68 0.28
N ASP A 112 -5.25 38.71 -0.69
CA ASP A 112 -6.66 39.00 -0.51
C ASP A 112 -7.52 37.73 -0.32
N ASN A 113 -6.89 36.58 -0.07
CA ASN A 113 -7.49 35.25 0.09
C ASN A 113 -8.18 34.67 -1.15
N THR A 114 -8.00 35.23 -2.36
CA THR A 114 -8.41 34.53 -3.58
C THR A 114 -7.47 33.37 -3.90
N ILE A 115 -7.97 32.35 -4.59
CA ILE A 115 -7.22 31.15 -4.94
C ILE A 115 -6.85 31.21 -6.41
N SER A 116 -5.55 31.16 -6.73
CA SER A 116 -5.06 31.34 -8.11
C SER A 116 -4.34 30.12 -8.70
N ALA A 117 -4.00 29.12 -7.88
CA ALA A 117 -3.35 27.89 -8.36
C ALA A 117 -3.58 26.72 -7.39
N MET A 118 -3.40 25.50 -7.89
CA MET A 118 -3.38 24.28 -7.09
C MET A 118 -2.03 23.57 -7.15
N PHE A 119 -1.74 22.79 -6.11
CA PHE A 119 -0.51 22.01 -5.97
C PHE A 119 -0.78 20.53 -5.74
N SER A 120 0.01 19.67 -6.38
CA SER A 120 0.01 18.23 -6.08
C SER A 120 0.76 17.88 -4.81
N SER A 121 0.67 16.62 -4.38
CA SER A 121 1.46 16.08 -3.27
C SER A 121 2.97 16.17 -3.50
N GLU A 122 3.38 16.14 -4.77
CA GLU A 122 4.76 16.29 -5.25
C GLU A 122 5.15 17.75 -5.50
N ARG A 123 4.27 18.70 -5.17
CA ARG A 123 4.40 20.15 -5.40
C ARG A 123 4.41 20.56 -6.87
N GLU A 124 3.77 19.78 -7.74
CA GLU A 124 3.46 20.22 -9.11
C GLU A 124 2.43 21.34 -9.06
N ARG A 125 2.68 22.46 -9.75
CA ARG A 125 1.80 23.63 -9.73
C ARG A 125 0.99 23.71 -11.03
N ILE A 126 -0.33 23.88 -10.90
CA ILE A 126 -1.22 24.21 -12.01
C ILE A 126 -1.93 25.52 -11.69
N GLU A 127 -1.77 26.51 -12.57
CA GLU A 127 -2.44 27.81 -12.45
C GLU A 127 -3.90 27.70 -12.88
N PHE A 128 -4.77 28.38 -12.14
CA PHE A 128 -6.19 28.44 -12.49
C PHE A 128 -6.43 29.39 -13.66
N VAL A 129 -7.41 29.04 -14.49
CA VAL A 129 -7.84 29.91 -15.60
C VAL A 129 -8.43 31.22 -15.06
N HIS A 130 -9.18 31.12 -13.96
CA HIS A 130 -9.75 32.24 -13.23
C HIS A 130 -9.54 32.06 -11.73
N GLU A 131 -9.35 33.15 -11.00
CA GLU A 131 -9.22 33.09 -9.55
C GLU A 131 -10.57 32.76 -8.89
N VAL A 132 -10.53 31.93 -7.85
CA VAL A 132 -11.71 31.61 -7.02
C VAL A 132 -11.72 32.52 -5.81
N ASP A 133 -12.82 33.23 -5.55
CA ASP A 133 -12.98 34.05 -4.36
C ASP A 133 -13.82 33.34 -3.29
N PRO A 134 -13.22 32.88 -2.18
CA PRO A 134 -13.95 32.22 -1.09
C PRO A 134 -14.66 33.20 -0.14
N LYS A 135 -14.52 34.53 -0.32
CA LYS A 135 -15.11 35.52 0.60
C LYS A 135 -16.63 35.38 0.71
N ASP A 136 -17.13 35.50 1.94
CA ASP A 136 -18.55 35.47 2.31
C ASP A 136 -19.34 34.23 1.84
N ARG A 137 -18.65 33.17 1.39
CA ARG A 137 -19.24 31.90 0.95
C ARG A 137 -19.03 30.80 1.98
N GLY A 138 -20.02 29.90 2.09
CA GLY A 138 -19.87 28.66 2.84
C GLY A 138 -18.79 27.77 2.21
N VAL A 139 -18.15 26.93 3.03
CA VAL A 139 -17.04 26.06 2.59
C VAL A 139 -17.48 25.09 1.49
N GLU A 140 -18.71 24.60 1.60
CA GLU A 140 -19.37 23.75 0.60
C GLU A 140 -19.49 24.39 -0.79
N PHE A 141 -19.61 25.73 -0.88
CA PHE A 141 -19.81 26.42 -2.16
C PHE A 141 -18.48 26.72 -2.84
N TRP A 142 -17.54 27.35 -2.13
CA TRP A 142 -16.26 27.70 -2.76
C TRP A 142 -15.40 26.47 -3.04
N MET A 143 -15.55 25.37 -2.29
CA MET A 143 -14.91 24.09 -2.66
C MET A 143 -15.48 23.51 -3.97
N GLY A 144 -16.77 23.70 -4.23
CA GLY A 144 -17.38 23.38 -5.52
C GLY A 144 -16.80 24.24 -6.64
N ASP A 145 -16.66 25.55 -6.41
CA ASP A 145 -16.01 26.45 -7.38
C ASP A 145 -14.55 26.04 -7.67
N VAL A 146 -13.81 25.56 -6.65
CA VAL A 146 -12.46 25.01 -6.80
C VAL A 146 -12.47 23.70 -7.61
N GLU A 147 -13.46 22.82 -7.42
CA GLU A 147 -13.62 21.61 -8.24
C GLU A 147 -13.85 21.96 -9.72
N ASP A 148 -14.72 22.92 -10.01
CA ASP A 148 -15.01 23.37 -11.37
C ASP A 148 -13.77 24.04 -12.01
N MET A 149 -13.06 24.89 -11.27
CA MET A 149 -11.82 25.51 -11.74
C MET A 149 -10.69 24.51 -11.94
N MET A 150 -10.59 23.46 -11.11
CA MET A 150 -9.64 22.37 -11.29
C MET A 150 -9.85 21.70 -12.66
N VAL A 151 -11.09 21.28 -12.96
CA VAL A 151 -11.48 20.64 -14.23
C VAL A 151 -11.15 21.54 -15.41
N MET A 152 -11.54 22.82 -15.35
CA MET A 152 -11.30 23.80 -16.41
C MET A 152 -9.80 24.03 -16.65
N SER A 153 -9.01 24.10 -15.59
CA SER A 153 -7.58 24.37 -15.67
C SER A 153 -6.79 23.19 -16.23
N VAL A 154 -7.12 21.96 -15.82
CA VAL A 154 -6.53 20.74 -16.40
C VAL A 154 -6.86 20.65 -17.89
N LYS A 155 -8.10 20.95 -18.29
CA LYS A 155 -8.50 20.98 -19.70
C LYS A 155 -7.68 21.98 -20.52
N ASN A 156 -7.49 23.20 -20.01
CA ASN A 156 -6.69 24.23 -20.68
C ASN A 156 -5.20 23.84 -20.80
N VAL A 157 -4.61 23.27 -19.74
CA VAL A 157 -3.21 22.83 -19.78
C VAL A 157 -3.02 21.63 -20.71
N LEU A 158 -3.98 20.70 -20.77
CA LEU A 158 -3.94 19.58 -21.70
C LEU A 158 -4.00 20.07 -23.15
N LEU A 159 -4.88 21.02 -23.47
CA LEU A 159 -4.94 21.63 -24.81
C LEU A 159 -3.60 22.24 -25.20
N LYS A 160 -3.01 23.09 -24.35
CA LYS A 160 -1.68 23.67 -24.58
C LYS A 160 -0.62 22.60 -24.80
N SER A 161 -0.63 21.55 -23.97
CA SER A 161 0.32 20.43 -24.10
C SER A 161 0.20 19.72 -25.45
N ILE A 162 -1.02 19.54 -25.96
CA ILE A 162 -1.28 18.94 -27.28
C ILE A 162 -0.75 19.86 -28.38
N GLU A 163 -1.03 21.17 -28.33
CA GLU A 163 -0.57 22.15 -29.33
C GLU A 163 0.97 22.26 -29.37
N ASN A 164 1.61 22.33 -28.21
CA ASN A 164 3.07 22.49 -28.10
C ASN A 164 3.88 21.23 -28.47
N TYR A 165 3.25 20.07 -28.66
CA TYR A 165 3.94 18.80 -28.93
C TYR A 165 4.74 18.83 -30.24
N SER A 166 4.25 19.54 -31.27
CA SER A 166 4.94 19.66 -32.56
C SER A 166 6.05 20.73 -32.59
N ASP A 167 6.05 21.64 -31.62
CA ASP A 167 6.92 22.84 -31.65
C ASP A 167 8.32 22.58 -31.07
N ALA A 168 8.47 21.57 -30.22
CA ALA A 168 9.71 21.28 -29.50
C ALA A 168 10.08 19.78 -29.57
N PRO A 169 11.37 19.43 -29.40
CA PRO A 169 11.77 18.03 -29.24
C PRO A 169 11.02 17.36 -28.09
N ARG A 170 10.60 16.11 -28.27
CA ARG A 170 9.83 15.34 -27.28
C ARG A 170 10.47 15.36 -25.89
N THR A 171 11.80 15.26 -25.80
CA THR A 171 12.56 15.27 -24.53
C THR A 171 12.50 16.60 -23.78
N GLU A 172 12.32 17.72 -24.48
CA GLU A 172 12.09 19.05 -23.88
C GLU A 172 10.62 19.26 -23.55
N TRP A 173 9.72 18.84 -24.44
CA TRP A 173 8.27 18.91 -24.24
C TRP A 173 7.80 18.15 -23.00
N ILE A 174 8.37 16.97 -22.72
CA ILE A 174 8.08 16.19 -21.50
C ILE A 174 8.41 16.99 -20.23
N LYS A 175 9.42 17.87 -20.27
CA LYS A 175 9.86 18.64 -19.10
C LYS A 175 9.06 19.91 -18.87
N SER A 176 8.38 20.43 -19.90
CA SER A 176 7.72 21.74 -19.86
C SER A 176 6.25 21.69 -19.41
N HIS A 177 5.63 20.50 -19.39
CA HIS A 177 4.21 20.34 -19.05
C HIS A 177 4.01 19.48 -17.79
N PRO A 178 2.89 19.66 -17.06
CA PRO A 178 2.54 18.80 -15.94
C PRO A 178 2.41 17.32 -16.33
N GLY A 179 2.80 16.42 -15.44
CA GLY A 179 2.92 14.98 -15.71
C GLY A 179 1.63 14.36 -16.26
N GLN A 180 0.48 14.66 -15.66
CA GLN A 180 -0.82 14.16 -16.15
C GLN A 180 -1.10 14.61 -17.59
N CYS A 181 -0.75 15.85 -17.95
CA CYS A 181 -0.99 16.38 -19.30
C CYS A 181 -0.01 15.78 -20.31
N VAL A 182 1.25 15.55 -19.92
CA VAL A 182 2.25 14.85 -20.76
C VAL A 182 1.75 13.45 -21.14
N LEU A 183 1.25 12.67 -20.17
CA LEU A 183 0.79 11.29 -20.43
C LEU A 183 -0.39 11.27 -21.42
N ASN A 184 -1.40 12.11 -21.18
CA ASN A 184 -2.62 12.13 -22.00
C ASN A 184 -2.40 12.81 -23.35
N GLY A 185 -1.60 13.88 -23.40
CA GLY A 185 -1.19 14.54 -24.64
C GLY A 185 -0.41 13.59 -25.55
N SER A 186 0.51 12.78 -24.98
CA SER A 186 1.22 11.74 -25.73
C SER A 186 0.27 10.68 -26.30
N GLN A 187 -0.80 10.32 -25.58
CA GLN A 187 -1.81 9.35 -26.04
C GLN A 187 -2.69 9.90 -27.17
N VAL A 188 -3.05 11.19 -27.14
CA VAL A 188 -3.78 11.86 -28.23
C VAL A 188 -2.93 11.86 -29.51
N HIS A 189 -1.65 12.23 -29.39
CA HIS A 189 -0.72 12.22 -30.53
C HIS A 189 -0.46 10.81 -31.03
N TRP A 190 -0.25 9.84 -30.14
CA TRP A 190 -0.09 8.43 -30.53
C TRP A 190 -1.31 7.91 -31.32
N THR A 191 -2.53 8.17 -30.83
CA THR A 191 -3.77 7.76 -31.52
C THR A 191 -3.82 8.35 -32.93
N THR A 192 -3.53 9.64 -33.07
CA THR A 192 -3.57 10.35 -34.35
C THR A 192 -2.47 9.86 -35.31
N GLU A 193 -1.22 9.74 -34.83
CA GLU A 193 -0.08 9.31 -35.63
C GLU A 193 -0.21 7.86 -36.12
N VAL A 194 -0.80 6.95 -35.33
CA VAL A 194 -1.10 5.57 -35.76
C VAL A 194 -2.16 5.55 -36.87
N GLU A 195 -3.24 6.31 -36.73
CA GLU A 195 -4.28 6.40 -37.76
C GLU A 195 -3.76 7.07 -39.05
N GLU A 196 -2.78 7.98 -38.95
CA GLU A 196 -2.06 8.51 -40.10
C GLU A 196 -1.12 7.46 -40.74
N ALA A 197 -0.44 6.64 -39.93
CA ALA A 197 0.38 5.55 -40.41
C ALA A 197 -0.44 4.51 -41.18
N PHE A 198 -1.67 4.21 -40.74
CA PHE A 198 -2.61 3.36 -41.47
C PHE A 198 -2.90 3.86 -42.89
N LYS A 199 -3.01 5.19 -43.10
CA LYS A 199 -3.20 5.79 -44.43
C LYS A 199 -2.00 5.57 -45.36
N LYS A 200 -0.80 5.41 -44.81
CA LYS A 200 0.44 5.10 -45.55
C LYS A 200 0.64 3.60 -45.79
N GLY A 201 -0.28 2.76 -45.31
CA GLY A 201 -0.20 1.30 -45.45
C GLY A 201 0.83 0.65 -44.52
N LYS A 202 1.19 -0.60 -44.81
CA LYS A 202 2.05 -1.43 -43.93
C LYS A 202 3.43 -0.83 -43.65
N ASP A 203 4.03 -0.18 -44.66
CA ASP A 203 5.36 0.42 -44.52
C ASP A 203 5.32 1.63 -43.59
N GLY A 204 4.22 2.39 -43.58
CA GLY A 204 4.04 3.52 -42.67
C GLY A 204 3.98 3.10 -41.19
N ILE A 205 3.37 1.95 -40.88
CA ILE A 205 3.31 1.42 -39.52
C ILE A 205 4.70 0.96 -39.07
N LYS A 206 5.47 0.30 -39.95
CA LYS A 206 6.85 -0.12 -39.65
C LYS A 206 7.78 1.06 -39.44
N GLU A 207 7.66 2.11 -40.25
CA GLU A 207 8.39 3.37 -40.06
C GLU A 207 8.03 4.01 -38.71
N TYR A 208 6.73 4.01 -38.36
CA TYR A 208 6.27 4.55 -37.09
C TYR A 208 6.77 3.73 -35.88
N PHE A 209 6.81 2.40 -35.99
CA PHE A 209 7.41 1.52 -34.98
C PHE A 209 8.88 1.88 -34.70
N GLN A 210 9.68 2.08 -35.75
CA GLN A 210 11.09 2.50 -35.61
C GLN A 210 11.22 3.87 -34.93
N LYS A 211 10.31 4.82 -35.24
CA LYS A 211 10.23 6.12 -34.55
C LYS A 211 9.96 5.94 -33.06
N LEU A 212 9.01 5.07 -32.69
CA LEU A 212 8.67 4.80 -31.28
C LEU A 212 9.84 4.14 -30.52
N GLU A 213 10.56 3.21 -31.17
CA GLU A 213 11.74 2.58 -30.58
C GLU A 213 12.84 3.60 -30.27
N SER A 214 13.13 4.51 -31.20
CA SER A 214 14.09 5.61 -30.97
C SER A 214 13.64 6.53 -29.83
N GLN A 215 12.36 6.92 -29.81
CA GLN A 215 11.80 7.80 -28.77
C GLN A 215 11.86 7.15 -27.38
N LEU A 216 11.63 5.84 -27.29
CA LEU A 216 11.74 5.10 -26.03
C LEU A 216 13.19 5.12 -25.51
N LEU A 217 14.18 4.86 -26.37
CA LEU A 217 15.60 4.89 -25.99
C LEU A 217 16.05 6.29 -25.54
N ASP A 218 15.57 7.34 -26.21
CA ASP A 218 15.82 8.73 -25.80
C ASP A 218 15.23 9.01 -24.40
N THR A 219 14.03 8.50 -24.14
CA THR A 219 13.34 8.64 -22.85
C THR A 219 14.05 7.87 -21.73
N VAL A 220 14.51 6.64 -21.99
CA VAL A 220 15.32 5.85 -21.05
C VAL A 220 16.67 6.53 -20.76
N THR A 221 17.29 7.12 -21.78
CA THR A 221 18.52 7.90 -21.61
C THR A 221 18.26 9.15 -20.76
N LEU A 222 17.09 9.77 -20.93
CA LEU A 222 16.68 10.93 -20.14
C LEU A 222 16.52 10.59 -18.64
N VAL A 223 16.03 9.39 -18.31
CA VAL A 223 15.91 8.91 -16.91
C VAL A 223 17.27 8.86 -16.20
N ARG A 224 18.35 8.60 -16.94
CA ARG A 224 19.72 8.57 -16.40
C ARG A 224 20.28 9.97 -16.11
N ALA A 225 19.67 11.02 -16.67
CA ALA A 225 20.09 12.39 -16.42
C ALA A 225 19.66 12.88 -15.02
N LYS A 226 20.23 13.99 -14.57
CA LYS A 226 19.78 14.66 -13.34
C LYS A 226 18.40 15.27 -13.56
N LEU A 227 17.36 14.57 -13.11
CA LEU A 227 15.98 14.99 -13.17
C LEU A 227 15.49 15.43 -11.79
N THR A 228 14.50 16.33 -11.78
CA THR A 228 13.74 16.58 -10.55
C THR A 228 12.88 15.37 -10.20
N LYS A 229 12.52 15.20 -8.91
CA LYS A 229 11.66 14.10 -8.46
C LYS A 229 10.35 14.02 -9.26
N LEU A 230 9.75 15.17 -9.59
CA LEU A 230 8.55 15.27 -10.42
C LEU A 230 8.78 14.73 -11.83
N GLN A 231 9.85 15.17 -12.50
CA GLN A 231 10.17 14.71 -13.84
C GLN A 231 10.47 13.21 -13.86
N SER A 232 11.16 12.66 -12.85
CA SER A 232 11.42 11.22 -12.76
C SER A 232 10.13 10.40 -12.65
N VAL A 233 9.15 10.85 -11.85
CA VAL A 233 7.86 10.16 -11.72
C VAL A 233 7.05 10.23 -13.03
N ALA A 234 7.04 11.41 -13.68
CA ALA A 234 6.34 11.58 -14.95
C ALA A 234 6.96 10.71 -16.06
N LEU A 235 8.29 10.67 -16.13
CA LEU A 235 9.02 9.84 -17.10
C LEU A 235 8.82 8.35 -16.85
N GLY A 236 8.85 7.91 -15.58
CA GLY A 236 8.55 6.52 -15.24
C GLY A 236 7.15 6.11 -15.69
N ALA A 237 6.15 6.96 -15.46
CA ALA A 237 4.79 6.74 -15.93
C ALA A 237 4.67 6.76 -17.46
N LEU A 238 5.39 7.66 -18.14
CA LEU A 238 5.38 7.78 -19.59
C LEU A 238 6.03 6.56 -20.26
N ILE A 239 7.14 6.05 -19.72
CA ILE A 239 7.81 4.84 -20.23
C ILE A 239 6.85 3.64 -20.23
N VAL A 240 6.04 3.49 -19.18
CA VAL A 240 5.03 2.41 -19.12
C VAL A 240 4.06 2.49 -20.29
N ILE A 241 3.57 3.70 -20.58
CA ILE A 241 2.63 3.96 -21.67
C ILE A 241 3.31 3.79 -23.04
N ASP A 242 4.53 4.29 -23.20
CA ASP A 242 5.28 4.26 -24.46
C ASP A 242 5.69 2.84 -24.85
N VAL A 243 6.08 1.99 -23.88
CA VAL A 243 6.36 0.57 -24.17
C VAL A 243 5.10 -0.13 -24.67
N HIS A 244 3.97 0.04 -23.98
CA HIS A 244 2.70 -0.54 -24.43
C HIS A 244 2.30 -0.03 -25.82
N ALA A 245 2.38 1.28 -26.05
CA ALA A 245 2.08 1.91 -27.34
C ALA A 245 2.96 1.34 -28.47
N LYS A 246 4.25 1.15 -28.21
CA LYS A 246 5.21 0.55 -29.15
C LYS A 246 4.90 -0.93 -29.42
N ASP A 247 4.63 -1.72 -28.39
CA ASP A 247 4.31 -3.16 -28.51
C ASP A 247 2.97 -3.36 -29.27
N VAL A 248 1.99 -2.48 -29.09
CA VAL A 248 0.75 -2.50 -29.90
C VAL A 248 1.06 -2.23 -31.38
N VAL A 249 1.88 -1.23 -31.69
CA VAL A 249 2.24 -0.90 -33.08
C VAL A 249 3.09 -2.02 -33.72
N GLU A 250 3.97 -2.68 -32.95
CA GLU A 250 4.70 -3.88 -33.38
C GLU A 250 3.73 -4.98 -33.81
N ASN A 251 2.75 -5.31 -32.96
CA ASN A 251 1.73 -6.31 -33.26
C ASN A 251 0.90 -5.95 -34.50
N LEU A 252 0.52 -4.67 -34.65
CA LEU A 252 -0.20 -4.19 -35.85
C LEU A 252 0.65 -4.31 -37.12
N ALA A 253 1.96 -4.04 -37.02
CA ALA A 253 2.89 -4.17 -38.15
C ALA A 253 3.10 -5.63 -38.56
N ASP A 254 3.25 -6.54 -37.59
CA ASP A 254 3.44 -7.97 -37.81
C ASP A 254 2.21 -8.63 -38.44
N LEU A 255 1.02 -8.27 -37.95
CA LEU A 255 -0.25 -8.71 -38.53
C LEU A 255 -0.60 -7.98 -39.83
N GLY A 256 0.09 -6.86 -40.12
CA GLY A 256 -0.13 -6.03 -41.31
C GLY A 256 -1.52 -5.40 -41.34
N ILE A 257 -2.04 -4.99 -40.18
CA ILE A 257 -3.34 -4.36 -40.01
C ILE A 257 -3.26 -2.89 -40.41
N THR A 258 -4.12 -2.44 -41.32
CA THR A 258 -4.15 -1.03 -41.80
C THR A 258 -5.53 -0.40 -41.70
N ASP A 259 -6.50 -1.09 -41.09
CA ASP A 259 -7.88 -0.63 -40.96
C ASP A 259 -8.14 -0.09 -39.55
N VAL A 260 -8.69 1.13 -39.47
CA VAL A 260 -9.07 1.79 -38.20
C VAL A 260 -10.21 1.05 -37.50
N HIS A 261 -10.98 0.23 -38.23
CA HIS A 261 -12.07 -0.59 -37.67
C HIS A 261 -11.66 -2.00 -37.26
N SER A 262 -10.38 -2.37 -37.43
CA SER A 262 -9.84 -3.65 -36.99
C SER A 262 -9.99 -3.84 -35.48
N PHE A 263 -10.28 -5.07 -35.05
CA PHE A 263 -10.49 -5.36 -33.63
C PHE A 263 -9.24 -5.04 -32.81
N GLU A 264 -8.07 -5.38 -33.34
CA GLU A 264 -6.75 -5.20 -32.72
C GLU A 264 -6.45 -3.74 -32.38
N TRP A 265 -6.93 -2.80 -33.21
CA TRP A 265 -6.82 -1.35 -32.94
C TRP A 265 -7.95 -0.84 -32.06
N ILE A 266 -9.21 -1.17 -32.37
CA ILE A 266 -10.33 -0.63 -31.58
C ILE A 266 -10.35 -1.18 -30.15
N SER A 267 -9.72 -2.33 -29.90
CA SER A 267 -9.57 -2.91 -28.56
C SER A 267 -8.66 -2.09 -27.66
N GLN A 268 -7.87 -1.16 -28.21
CA GLN A 268 -6.97 -0.30 -27.44
C GLN A 268 -7.71 0.93 -26.90
N LEU A 269 -7.19 1.51 -25.81
CA LEU A 269 -7.68 2.76 -25.25
C LEU A 269 -7.16 3.93 -26.10
N ARG A 270 -8.06 4.64 -26.78
CA ARG A 270 -7.71 5.67 -27.77
C ARG A 270 -8.24 7.04 -27.34
N TYR A 271 -7.44 8.07 -27.56
CA TYR A 271 -7.74 9.44 -27.13
C TYR A 271 -7.95 10.33 -28.34
N TYR A 272 -9.11 10.99 -28.40
CA TYR A 272 -9.49 11.88 -29.48
C TYR A 272 -9.73 13.27 -28.92
N TRP A 273 -9.14 14.29 -29.55
CA TRP A 273 -9.47 15.69 -29.31
C TRP A 273 -10.46 16.16 -30.38
N GLU A 274 -11.74 16.29 -30.03
CA GLU A 274 -12.83 16.60 -30.95
C GLU A 274 -13.76 17.65 -30.33
N ASN A 275 -14.15 18.69 -31.09
CA ASN A 275 -15.04 19.77 -30.63
C ASN A 275 -14.59 20.43 -29.32
N ASP A 276 -13.29 20.77 -29.23
CA ASP A 276 -12.66 21.35 -28.02
C ASP A 276 -12.82 20.49 -26.76
N ASP A 277 -12.98 19.17 -26.92
CA ASP A 277 -13.10 18.23 -25.81
C ASP A 277 -12.33 16.93 -26.08
N CYS A 278 -11.89 16.27 -25.02
CA CYS A 278 -11.16 15.02 -25.09
C CYS A 278 -12.11 13.86 -24.80
N ARG A 279 -12.18 12.93 -25.74
CA ARG A 279 -12.99 11.70 -25.62
C ARG A 279 -12.08 10.49 -25.65
N VAL A 280 -12.36 9.55 -24.76
CA VAL A 280 -11.64 8.29 -24.67
C VAL A 280 -12.52 7.17 -25.21
N ARG A 281 -12.06 6.47 -26.23
CA ARG A 281 -12.79 5.41 -26.91
C ARG A 281 -12.08 4.07 -26.74
N MET A 282 -12.86 3.02 -26.45
CA MET A 282 -12.36 1.65 -26.38
C MET A 282 -13.47 0.68 -26.77
N ALA A 283 -13.18 -0.19 -27.74
CA ALA A 283 -14.15 -1.04 -28.41
C ALA A 283 -15.36 -0.23 -28.90
N GLN A 284 -16.54 -0.42 -28.27
CA GLN A 284 -17.78 0.29 -28.59
C GLN A 284 -18.12 1.41 -27.59
N THR A 285 -17.27 1.61 -26.59
CA THR A 285 -17.47 2.57 -25.52
C THR A 285 -16.85 3.90 -25.91
N ASP A 286 -17.59 4.97 -25.71
CA ASP A 286 -17.16 6.34 -25.92
C ASP A 286 -17.46 7.11 -24.62
N PHE A 287 -16.40 7.54 -23.93
CA PHE A 287 -16.48 8.10 -22.59
C PHE A 287 -15.82 9.50 -22.56
N PRO A 288 -16.49 10.52 -21.98
CA PRO A 288 -15.90 11.85 -21.85
C PRO A 288 -14.74 11.82 -20.84
N TYR A 289 -13.59 12.39 -21.21
CA TYR A 289 -12.48 12.50 -20.29
C TYR A 289 -12.86 13.40 -19.10
N GLY A 290 -12.53 12.98 -17.88
CA GLY A 290 -13.05 13.61 -16.67
C GLY A 290 -12.35 14.89 -16.23
N TYR A 291 -11.12 15.13 -16.70
CA TYR A 291 -10.27 16.27 -16.34
C TYR A 291 -10.03 16.49 -14.84
N GLU A 292 -10.32 15.52 -13.98
CA GLU A 292 -9.96 15.64 -12.57
C GLU A 292 -8.45 15.63 -12.41
N TYR A 293 -7.94 16.46 -11.48
CA TYR A 293 -6.52 16.49 -11.19
C TYR A 293 -6.14 15.34 -10.26
N LEU A 294 -5.55 14.31 -10.84
CA LEU A 294 -5.04 13.13 -10.13
C LEU A 294 -3.54 13.25 -9.85
N GLY A 295 -2.92 14.33 -10.34
CA GLY A 295 -1.50 14.65 -10.24
C GLY A 295 -0.59 13.59 -10.84
N ASN A 296 0.71 13.74 -10.57
CA ASN A 296 1.73 12.92 -11.19
C ASN A 296 1.93 11.62 -10.41
N THR A 297 1.20 10.57 -10.79
CA THR A 297 1.26 9.25 -10.13
C THR A 297 1.79 8.18 -11.09
N LEU A 298 2.39 7.14 -10.52
CA LEU A 298 2.83 5.97 -11.29
C LEU A 298 1.62 5.30 -11.98
N ARG A 299 1.87 4.81 -13.20
CA ARG A 299 0.93 4.00 -13.99
C ARG A 299 1.17 2.52 -13.74
N LEU A 300 0.08 1.74 -13.73
CA LEU A 300 0.18 0.29 -13.73
C LEU A 300 0.75 -0.17 -15.06
N VAL A 301 1.62 -1.18 -15.03
CA VAL A 301 2.12 -1.80 -16.27
C VAL A 301 0.96 -2.46 -17.02
N ILE A 302 0.77 -2.05 -18.27
CA ILE A 302 -0.30 -2.56 -19.12
C ILE A 302 0.17 -3.87 -19.75
N THR A 303 -0.56 -4.94 -19.45
CA THR A 303 -0.33 -6.29 -19.98
C THR A 303 -1.57 -6.73 -20.78
N PRO A 304 -1.50 -7.80 -21.59
CA PRO A 304 -2.67 -8.34 -22.28
C PRO A 304 -3.82 -8.72 -21.32
N LEU A 305 -3.52 -9.04 -20.06
CA LEU A 305 -4.55 -9.28 -19.03
C LEU A 305 -5.20 -7.97 -18.59
N THR A 306 -4.39 -6.91 -18.39
CA THR A 306 -4.86 -5.56 -18.08
C THR A 306 -5.73 -5.00 -19.19
N ASP A 307 -5.36 -5.19 -20.46
CA ASP A 307 -6.17 -4.76 -21.61
C ASP A 307 -7.53 -5.44 -21.63
N LYS A 308 -7.58 -6.76 -21.42
CA LYS A 308 -8.84 -7.50 -21.30
C LYS A 308 -9.69 -6.97 -20.14
N CYS A 309 -9.07 -6.59 -19.03
CA CYS A 309 -9.75 -5.94 -17.91
C CYS A 309 -10.35 -4.61 -18.36
N TYR A 310 -9.57 -3.74 -19.01
CA TYR A 310 -10.02 -2.44 -19.51
C TYR A 310 -11.17 -2.56 -20.50
N ILE A 311 -11.09 -3.47 -21.47
CA ILE A 311 -12.17 -3.75 -22.43
C ILE A 311 -13.45 -4.15 -21.69
N THR A 312 -13.32 -5.02 -20.68
CA THR A 312 -14.48 -5.51 -19.91
C THR A 312 -15.10 -4.43 -19.05
N LEU A 313 -14.28 -3.62 -18.36
CA LEU A 313 -14.74 -2.53 -17.51
C LEU A 313 -15.36 -1.40 -18.35
N MET A 314 -14.71 -0.98 -19.45
CA MET A 314 -15.29 -0.01 -20.40
C MET A 314 -16.61 -0.54 -20.98
N GLY A 315 -16.66 -1.83 -21.33
CA GLY A 315 -17.89 -2.47 -21.77
C GLY A 315 -18.99 -2.49 -20.70
N ALA A 316 -18.65 -2.58 -19.41
CA ALA A 316 -19.60 -2.47 -18.31
C ALA A 316 -20.17 -1.03 -18.22
N LEU A 317 -19.33 0.00 -18.38
CA LEU A 317 -19.76 1.39 -18.43
C LEU A 317 -20.80 1.63 -19.52
N LYS A 318 -20.56 1.09 -20.72
CA LYS A 318 -21.49 1.22 -21.86
C LYS A 318 -22.86 0.57 -21.58
N LEU A 319 -22.88 -0.48 -20.76
CA LEU A 319 -24.08 -1.21 -20.36
C LEU A 319 -24.73 -0.65 -19.08
N ASN A 320 -24.21 0.44 -18.52
CA ASN A 320 -24.64 0.99 -17.22
C ASN A 320 -24.57 -0.02 -16.06
N MET A 321 -23.65 -0.97 -16.15
CA MET A 321 -23.39 -1.99 -15.12
C MET A 321 -22.10 -1.69 -14.35
N GLY A 322 -21.94 -2.34 -13.19
CA GLY A 322 -20.66 -2.39 -12.51
C GLY A 322 -19.70 -3.42 -13.12
N GLY A 323 -18.42 -3.38 -12.73
CA GLY A 323 -17.44 -4.42 -13.09
C GLY A 323 -17.01 -5.25 -11.88
N ALA A 324 -16.81 -6.56 -12.08
CA ALA A 324 -16.38 -7.49 -11.04
C ALA A 324 -15.10 -8.27 -11.42
N PRO A 325 -13.90 -7.65 -11.32
CA PRO A 325 -12.64 -8.39 -11.40
C PRO A 325 -12.49 -9.38 -10.23
N ALA A 326 -12.32 -10.65 -10.55
CA ALA A 326 -12.17 -11.74 -9.59
C ALA A 326 -10.95 -12.59 -9.91
N GLY A 327 -10.21 -13.03 -8.90
CA GLY A 327 -9.02 -13.85 -9.08
C GLY A 327 -8.13 -13.89 -7.84
N PRO A 328 -7.02 -14.64 -7.86
CA PRO A 328 -6.10 -14.76 -6.72
C PRO A 328 -5.54 -13.41 -6.23
N ALA A 329 -5.04 -13.37 -5.00
CA ALA A 329 -4.37 -12.18 -4.47
C ALA A 329 -3.13 -11.83 -5.31
N GLY A 330 -2.83 -10.53 -5.46
CA GLY A 330 -1.65 -10.07 -6.19
C GLY A 330 -1.74 -10.10 -7.72
N THR A 331 -2.92 -10.38 -8.31
CA THR A 331 -3.13 -10.34 -9.77
C THR A 331 -3.48 -8.95 -10.32
N GLY A 332 -3.49 -7.90 -9.49
CA GLY A 332 -3.68 -6.51 -9.95
C GLY A 332 -5.14 -6.07 -10.15
N LYS A 333 -6.11 -6.71 -9.47
CA LYS A 333 -7.56 -6.43 -9.60
C LYS A 333 -7.93 -4.96 -9.31
N THR A 334 -7.52 -4.51 -8.12
CA THR A 334 -7.83 -3.16 -7.61
C THR A 334 -7.01 -2.11 -8.34
N GLU A 335 -5.75 -2.44 -8.64
CA GLU A 335 -4.81 -1.59 -9.35
C GLU A 335 -5.26 -1.35 -10.80
N SER A 336 -5.78 -2.37 -11.49
CA SER A 336 -6.31 -2.23 -12.86
C SER A 336 -7.54 -1.32 -12.89
N THR A 337 -8.45 -1.47 -11.94
CA THR A 337 -9.63 -0.60 -11.83
C THR A 337 -9.22 0.85 -11.53
N LYS A 338 -8.26 1.06 -10.62
CA LYS A 338 -7.74 2.38 -10.30
C LYS A 338 -6.99 3.01 -11.48
N ASP A 339 -6.20 2.24 -12.21
CA ASP A 339 -5.41 2.74 -13.35
C ASP A 339 -6.29 3.09 -14.55
N LEU A 340 -7.39 2.35 -14.78
CA LEU A 340 -8.41 2.74 -15.76
C LEU A 340 -9.09 4.06 -15.38
N ALA A 341 -9.48 4.22 -14.11
CA ALA A 341 -10.07 5.47 -13.63
C ALA A 341 -9.12 6.67 -13.83
N LYS A 342 -7.82 6.46 -13.57
CA LYS A 342 -6.77 7.45 -13.88
C LYS A 342 -6.69 7.76 -15.36
N ALA A 343 -6.80 6.76 -16.23
CA ALA A 343 -6.78 6.94 -17.68
C ALA A 343 -7.95 7.81 -18.17
N LEU A 344 -9.11 7.71 -17.52
CA LEU A 344 -10.30 8.53 -17.81
C LEU A 344 -10.37 9.83 -16.99
N ALA A 345 -9.35 10.13 -16.17
CA ALA A 345 -9.31 11.25 -15.23
C ALA A 345 -10.56 11.39 -14.35
N LYS A 346 -10.93 10.28 -13.69
CA LYS A 346 -11.97 10.24 -12.66
C LYS A 346 -11.39 9.83 -11.31
N GLN A 347 -11.85 10.48 -10.24
CA GLN A 347 -11.50 10.05 -8.88
C GLN A 347 -12.06 8.65 -8.63
N CYS A 348 -11.21 7.74 -8.16
CA CYS A 348 -11.59 6.38 -7.81
C CYS A 348 -11.34 6.13 -6.32
N VAL A 349 -12.43 6.10 -5.55
CA VAL A 349 -12.39 5.83 -4.11
C VAL A 349 -12.31 4.33 -3.89
N VAL A 350 -11.17 3.87 -3.36
CA VAL A 350 -10.98 2.46 -3.01
C VAL A 350 -11.40 2.26 -1.56
N PHE A 351 -12.35 1.37 -1.31
CA PHE A 351 -12.87 1.08 0.01
C PHE A 351 -12.66 -0.40 0.33
N ASN A 352 -11.89 -0.70 1.37
CA ASN A 352 -11.62 -2.08 1.77
C ASN A 352 -12.77 -2.60 2.63
N CYS A 353 -13.45 -3.65 2.17
CA CYS A 353 -14.65 -4.16 2.81
C CYS A 353 -14.33 -5.00 4.03
N SER A 354 -15.18 -4.93 5.05
CA SER A 354 -15.06 -5.73 6.28
C SER A 354 -16.42 -6.26 6.71
N ASP A 355 -16.39 -7.27 7.58
CA ASP A 355 -17.57 -8.01 8.04
C ASP A 355 -18.49 -7.13 8.93
N GLY A 356 -17.97 -6.01 9.45
CA GLY A 356 -18.70 -5.05 10.29
C GLY A 356 -19.41 -3.92 9.52
N MET A 357 -19.46 -3.96 8.18
CA MET A 357 -20.08 -2.91 7.39
C MET A 357 -21.61 -2.97 7.39
N ASP A 358 -22.23 -1.79 7.54
CA ASP A 358 -23.68 -1.62 7.59
C ASP A 358 -24.24 -1.04 6.26
N TYR A 359 -25.47 -1.41 5.93
CA TYR A 359 -26.16 -0.96 4.71
C TYR A 359 -26.46 0.54 4.73
N LEU A 360 -26.63 1.16 5.91
CA LEU A 360 -26.84 2.60 6.04
C LEU A 360 -25.59 3.39 5.67
N MET A 361 -24.41 2.89 6.06
CA MET A 361 -23.12 3.48 5.71
C MET A 361 -22.92 3.45 4.19
N LEU A 362 -23.18 2.29 3.57
CA LEU A 362 -23.04 2.12 2.12
C LEU A 362 -24.09 2.91 1.32
N GLY A 363 -25.33 2.98 1.80
CA GLY A 363 -26.36 3.84 1.21
C GLY A 363 -25.93 5.30 1.18
N LYS A 364 -25.41 5.83 2.29
CA LYS A 364 -24.81 7.18 2.33
C LYS A 364 -23.64 7.32 1.35
N PHE A 365 -22.79 6.30 1.24
CA PHE A 365 -21.67 6.31 0.32
C PHE A 365 -22.13 6.35 -1.15
N PHE A 366 -23.16 5.57 -1.52
CA PHE A 366 -23.74 5.57 -2.86
C PHE A 366 -24.40 6.91 -3.23
N LYS A 367 -25.02 7.62 -2.27
CA LYS A 367 -25.49 9.00 -2.48
C LYS A 367 -24.36 9.91 -2.95
N GLY A 368 -23.22 9.84 -2.25
CA GLY A 368 -22.01 10.56 -2.60
C GLY A 368 -21.46 10.20 -3.97
N LEU A 369 -21.37 8.90 -4.25
CA LEU A 369 -20.85 8.38 -5.51
C LEU A 369 -21.66 8.86 -6.71
N ALA A 370 -22.99 8.69 -6.66
CA ALA A 370 -23.90 9.10 -7.73
C ALA A 370 -23.88 10.61 -7.95
N SER A 371 -23.90 11.39 -6.87
CA SER A 371 -23.92 12.87 -6.92
C SER A 371 -22.58 13.47 -7.35
N ALA A 372 -21.47 12.87 -6.94
CA ALA A 372 -20.13 13.33 -7.33
C ALA A 372 -19.76 12.91 -8.76
N GLY A 373 -20.35 11.83 -9.29
CA GLY A 373 -19.95 11.26 -10.57
C GLY A 373 -18.62 10.53 -10.51
N ALA A 374 -18.18 10.17 -9.30
CA ALA A 374 -16.91 9.52 -9.01
C ALA A 374 -17.00 8.00 -9.23
N TRP A 375 -15.85 7.34 -9.24
CA TRP A 375 -15.75 5.88 -9.30
C TRP A 375 -15.49 5.32 -7.91
N CYS A 376 -15.97 4.11 -7.66
CA CYS A 376 -15.63 3.38 -6.45
C CYS A 376 -15.18 1.96 -6.78
N CYS A 377 -14.13 1.51 -6.10
CA CYS A 377 -13.70 0.12 -6.09
C CYS A 377 -13.86 -0.42 -4.66
N PHE A 378 -14.85 -1.27 -4.45
CA PHE A 378 -15.00 -2.03 -3.21
C PHE A 378 -14.02 -3.20 -3.25
N ASP A 379 -12.92 -3.05 -2.52
CA ASP A 379 -11.92 -4.09 -2.39
C ASP A 379 -12.43 -5.16 -1.42
N GLU A 380 -12.19 -6.42 -1.74
CA GLU A 380 -12.58 -7.54 -0.87
C GLU A 380 -14.08 -7.62 -0.56
N PHE A 381 -14.93 -7.23 -1.51
CA PHE A 381 -16.38 -7.06 -1.34
C PHE A 381 -17.11 -8.30 -0.80
N ASN A 382 -16.55 -9.48 -1.02
CA ASN A 382 -17.03 -10.76 -0.49
C ASN A 382 -16.70 -11.02 1.00
N ARG A 383 -16.29 -9.99 1.76
CA ARG A 383 -16.22 -10.01 3.24
C ARG A 383 -17.48 -9.51 3.90
N ILE A 384 -18.35 -8.83 3.15
CA ILE A 384 -19.61 -8.31 3.69
C ILE A 384 -20.56 -9.48 3.95
N ASN A 385 -21.31 -9.38 5.05
CA ASN A 385 -22.34 -10.34 5.41
C ASN A 385 -23.43 -10.43 4.32
N ILE A 386 -23.90 -11.65 4.07
CA ILE A 386 -24.86 -11.95 2.99
C ILE A 386 -26.17 -11.15 3.14
N GLU A 387 -26.61 -10.92 4.37
CA GLU A 387 -27.82 -10.12 4.67
C GLU A 387 -27.67 -8.67 4.19
N VAL A 388 -26.50 -8.07 4.41
CA VAL A 388 -26.20 -6.70 3.98
C VAL A 388 -26.02 -6.63 2.47
N LEU A 389 -25.37 -7.63 1.85
CA LEU A 389 -25.21 -7.73 0.40
C LEU A 389 -26.56 -7.73 -0.34
N SER A 390 -27.58 -8.35 0.24
CA SER A 390 -28.91 -8.41 -0.35
C SER A 390 -29.59 -7.02 -0.41
N VAL A 391 -29.41 -6.19 0.63
CA VAL A 391 -29.91 -4.81 0.65
C VAL A 391 -29.12 -3.92 -0.32
N ILE A 392 -27.79 -4.10 -0.38
CA ILE A 392 -26.92 -3.36 -1.32
C ILE A 392 -27.34 -3.61 -2.78
N ALA A 393 -27.73 -4.84 -3.12
CA ALA A 393 -28.20 -5.15 -4.47
C ALA A 393 -29.41 -4.29 -4.88
N GLN A 394 -30.36 -4.10 -3.96
CA GLN A 394 -31.52 -3.25 -4.21
C GLN A 394 -31.12 -1.78 -4.34
N GLN A 395 -30.19 -1.31 -3.49
CA GLN A 395 -29.69 0.06 -3.55
C GLN A 395 -28.98 0.36 -4.88
N LEU A 396 -28.09 -0.52 -5.33
CA LEU A 396 -27.38 -0.36 -6.59
C LEU A 396 -28.31 -0.41 -7.79
N LEU A 397 -29.31 -1.31 -7.78
CA LEU A 397 -30.29 -1.41 -8.85
C LEU A 397 -31.01 -0.08 -9.09
N VAL A 398 -31.48 0.60 -8.03
CA VAL A 398 -32.17 1.90 -8.15
C VAL A 398 -31.31 2.96 -8.85
N ILE A 399 -30.02 3.03 -8.54
CA ILE A 399 -29.12 4.04 -9.10
C ILE A 399 -28.68 3.66 -10.52
N PHE A 400 -28.47 2.37 -10.81
CA PHE A 400 -28.16 1.90 -12.16
C PHE A 400 -29.33 2.05 -13.12
N ASP A 401 -30.56 1.79 -12.68
CA ASP A 401 -31.77 2.02 -13.47
C ASP A 401 -31.93 3.51 -13.78
N ALA A 402 -31.75 4.39 -12.79
CA ALA A 402 -31.75 5.84 -13.00
C ALA A 402 -30.72 6.31 -14.04
N LYS A 403 -29.51 5.74 -13.98
CA LYS A 403 -28.45 5.98 -14.96
C LYS A 403 -28.83 5.49 -16.36
N ALA A 404 -29.46 4.32 -16.46
CA ALA A 404 -29.89 3.74 -17.73
C ALA A 404 -31.04 4.54 -18.38
N GLU A 405 -31.95 5.07 -17.57
CA GLU A 405 -33.04 5.95 -18.03
C GLU A 405 -32.56 7.38 -18.35
N GLY A 406 -31.37 7.77 -17.88
CA GLY A 406 -30.82 9.12 -18.07
C GLY A 406 -31.51 10.17 -17.20
N VAL A 407 -31.93 9.79 -15.99
CA VAL A 407 -32.59 10.67 -15.02
C VAL A 407 -31.54 11.38 -14.16
N ASP A 408 -31.55 12.72 -14.17
CA ASP A 408 -30.58 13.53 -13.44
C ASP A 408 -30.84 13.66 -11.93
N GLU A 409 -32.07 13.40 -11.46
CA GLU A 409 -32.47 13.50 -10.05
C GLU A 409 -33.39 12.36 -9.64
N ILE A 410 -33.06 11.66 -8.54
CA ILE A 410 -33.87 10.56 -8.00
C ILE A 410 -34.08 10.69 -6.50
N THR A 411 -35.13 10.02 -5.98
CA THR A 411 -35.30 9.82 -4.54
C THR A 411 -34.66 8.49 -4.15
N PHE A 412 -33.58 8.54 -3.37
CA PHE A 412 -32.80 7.39 -2.93
C PHE A 412 -32.60 7.43 -1.41
N GLU A 413 -32.95 6.35 -0.71
CA GLU A 413 -32.83 6.23 0.76
C GLU A 413 -33.40 7.46 1.50
N GLY A 414 -34.62 7.88 1.09
CA GLY A 414 -35.35 9.01 1.68
C GLY A 414 -34.85 10.42 1.32
N SER A 415 -33.80 10.54 0.50
CA SER A 415 -33.22 11.83 0.09
C SER A 415 -33.31 12.01 -1.42
N ARG A 416 -33.46 13.26 -1.88
CA ARG A 416 -33.30 13.59 -3.31
C ARG A 416 -31.83 13.78 -3.62
N ILE A 417 -31.32 13.08 -4.61
CA ILE A 417 -29.92 13.12 -5.03
C ILE A 417 -29.81 13.38 -6.52
N GLN A 418 -28.74 14.07 -6.93
CA GLN A 418 -28.38 14.18 -8.33
C GLN A 418 -27.63 12.92 -8.77
N VAL A 419 -27.83 12.50 -10.02
CA VAL A 419 -27.18 11.32 -10.60
C VAL A 419 -26.34 11.75 -11.80
N LYS A 420 -25.02 11.82 -11.63
CA LYS A 420 -24.11 12.12 -12.73
C LYS A 420 -23.78 10.83 -13.50
N PRO A 421 -24.04 10.74 -14.81
CA PRO A 421 -23.89 9.48 -15.57
C PRO A 421 -22.47 8.90 -15.58
N THR A 422 -21.45 9.68 -15.20
CA THR A 422 -20.07 9.23 -15.11
C THR A 422 -19.79 8.32 -13.91
N PHE A 423 -20.66 8.27 -12.88
CA PHE A 423 -20.43 7.45 -11.70
C PHE A 423 -20.37 5.96 -12.07
N SER A 424 -19.52 5.19 -11.39
CA SER A 424 -19.36 3.75 -11.63
C SER A 424 -18.95 2.99 -10.37
N VAL A 425 -19.43 1.75 -10.25
CA VAL A 425 -19.14 0.87 -9.11
C VAL A 425 -18.41 -0.37 -9.60
N PHE A 426 -17.29 -0.68 -8.95
CA PHE A 426 -16.51 -1.87 -9.19
C PHE A 426 -16.33 -2.64 -7.89
N ILE A 427 -16.29 -3.96 -7.99
CA ILE A 427 -16.06 -4.85 -6.86
C ILE A 427 -14.90 -5.77 -7.17
N THR A 428 -14.03 -6.05 -6.20
CA THR A 428 -13.00 -7.08 -6.35
C THR A 428 -13.27 -8.25 -5.42
N MET A 429 -12.92 -9.44 -5.90
CA MET A 429 -13.14 -10.67 -5.15
C MET A 429 -11.90 -11.55 -5.19
N ASN A 430 -11.64 -12.23 -4.06
CA ASN A 430 -10.69 -13.32 -3.94
C ASN A 430 -11.49 -14.63 -3.73
N PRO A 431 -11.84 -15.38 -4.79
CA PRO A 431 -12.56 -16.64 -4.65
C PRO A 431 -11.71 -17.69 -3.92
N GLY A 432 -12.34 -18.55 -3.11
CA GLY A 432 -11.69 -19.72 -2.49
C GLY A 432 -10.89 -19.45 -1.21
N TYR A 433 -10.85 -18.22 -0.72
CA TYR A 433 -10.25 -17.88 0.58
C TYR A 433 -11.23 -18.15 1.73
N ALA A 434 -10.71 -18.59 2.89
CA ALA A 434 -11.51 -18.80 4.09
C ALA A 434 -12.15 -17.48 4.57
N GLY A 435 -13.37 -17.55 5.08
CA GLY A 435 -14.12 -16.37 5.56
C GLY A 435 -14.73 -15.51 4.45
N ARG A 436 -14.81 -16.00 3.19
CA ARG A 436 -15.42 -15.27 2.08
C ARG A 436 -16.79 -15.81 1.70
N THR A 437 -17.73 -14.90 1.46
CA THR A 437 -19.11 -15.20 1.05
C THR A 437 -19.23 -15.27 -0.47
N GLU A 438 -20.13 -16.14 -0.97
CA GLU A 438 -20.52 -16.05 -2.38
C GLU A 438 -21.53 -14.90 -2.57
N LEU A 439 -21.41 -14.18 -3.68
CA LEU A 439 -22.35 -13.10 -3.98
C LEU A 439 -23.75 -13.67 -4.30
N PRO A 440 -24.81 -13.03 -3.80
CA PRO A 440 -26.19 -13.30 -4.23
C PRO A 440 -26.37 -13.11 -5.74
N ASP A 441 -27.25 -13.89 -6.37
CA ASP A 441 -27.42 -13.88 -7.84
C ASP A 441 -28.03 -12.57 -8.38
N ASN A 442 -28.92 -11.94 -7.61
CA ASN A 442 -29.45 -10.60 -7.93
C ASN A 442 -28.34 -9.55 -7.96
N LEU A 443 -27.33 -9.67 -7.10
CA LEU A 443 -26.18 -8.79 -7.08
C LEU A 443 -25.22 -9.09 -8.23
N LYS A 444 -24.93 -10.37 -8.51
CA LYS A 444 -24.10 -10.78 -9.65
C LYS A 444 -24.63 -10.22 -10.97
N ALA A 445 -25.96 -10.15 -11.15
CA ALA A 445 -26.58 -9.62 -12.37
C ALA A 445 -26.25 -8.13 -12.63
N LEU A 446 -25.91 -7.35 -11.60
CA LEU A 446 -25.55 -5.93 -11.73
C LEU A 446 -24.10 -5.70 -12.16
N PHE A 447 -23.28 -6.75 -12.17
CA PHE A 447 -21.85 -6.66 -12.45
C PHE A 447 -21.43 -7.54 -13.63
N ARG A 448 -20.52 -7.01 -14.45
CA ARG A 448 -19.86 -7.78 -15.50
C ARG A 448 -18.64 -8.51 -14.91
N PRO A 449 -18.61 -9.85 -14.89
CA PRO A 449 -17.50 -10.59 -14.30
C PRO A 449 -16.25 -10.54 -15.19
N MET A 450 -15.08 -10.53 -14.57
CA MET A 450 -13.78 -10.58 -15.25
C MET A 450 -12.80 -11.44 -14.44
N ALA A 451 -12.15 -12.42 -15.07
CA ALA A 451 -11.18 -13.28 -14.40
C ALA A 451 -9.75 -12.71 -14.52
N MET A 452 -9.18 -12.29 -13.39
CA MET A 452 -7.79 -11.82 -13.26
C MET A 452 -6.89 -12.96 -12.84
N MET A 453 -6.28 -13.64 -13.82
CA MET A 453 -5.34 -14.75 -13.61
C MET A 453 -3.90 -14.25 -13.44
N VAL A 454 -2.92 -15.17 -13.49
CA VAL A 454 -1.50 -14.85 -13.36
C VAL A 454 -1.06 -13.96 -14.54
N PRO A 455 -0.52 -12.74 -14.28
CA PRO A 455 -0.02 -11.87 -15.33
C PRO A 455 1.37 -12.29 -15.82
N ASP A 456 1.82 -11.72 -16.94
CA ASP A 456 3.16 -11.95 -17.47
C ASP A 456 4.20 -11.15 -16.66
N TYR A 457 4.97 -11.85 -15.81
CA TYR A 457 5.98 -11.23 -14.97
C TYR A 457 7.19 -10.71 -15.76
N ALA A 458 7.48 -11.26 -16.95
CA ALA A 458 8.64 -10.85 -17.74
C ALA A 458 8.38 -9.50 -18.38
N LEU A 459 7.18 -9.31 -18.96
CA LEU A 459 6.77 -8.01 -19.50
C LEU A 459 6.73 -6.93 -18.42
N ILE A 460 6.18 -7.26 -17.25
CA ILE A 460 6.16 -6.32 -16.11
C ILE A 460 7.58 -5.98 -15.67
N GLY A 461 8.45 -6.98 -15.53
CA GLY A 461 9.84 -6.80 -15.15
C GLY A 461 10.61 -5.91 -16.12
N GLN A 462 10.44 -6.14 -17.43
CA GLN A 462 11.08 -5.36 -18.49
C GLN A 462 10.72 -3.87 -18.39
N ILE A 463 9.43 -3.56 -18.29
CA ILE A 463 8.95 -2.17 -18.25
C ILE A 463 9.44 -1.47 -16.97
N MET A 464 9.40 -2.17 -15.84
CA MET A 464 9.92 -1.62 -14.58
C MET A 464 11.43 -1.37 -14.64
N LEU A 465 12.21 -2.28 -15.22
CA LEU A 465 13.66 -2.08 -15.41
C LEU A 465 13.96 -0.88 -16.32
N TYR A 466 13.21 -0.67 -17.41
CA TYR A 466 13.34 0.55 -18.22
C TYR A 466 13.08 1.83 -17.40
N SER A 467 12.09 1.81 -16.51
CA SER A 467 11.78 2.97 -15.65
C SER A 467 12.91 3.30 -14.66
N PHE A 468 13.78 2.33 -14.35
CA PHE A 468 15.00 2.52 -13.55
C PHE A 468 16.24 2.82 -14.41
N GLY A 469 16.07 2.95 -15.73
CA GLY A 469 17.11 3.33 -16.67
C GLY A 469 17.95 2.15 -17.18
N PHE A 470 17.51 0.90 -17.07
CA PHE A 470 18.20 -0.25 -17.68
C PHE A 470 18.04 -0.24 -19.21
N LYS A 471 19.08 -0.60 -19.96
CA LYS A 471 19.05 -0.71 -21.43
C LYS A 471 18.65 -2.11 -21.86
N ASP A 472 19.25 -3.14 -21.25
CA ASP A 472 19.04 -4.55 -21.61
C ASP A 472 17.88 -5.19 -20.83
N ALA A 473 16.87 -4.37 -20.50
CA ALA A 473 15.77 -4.71 -19.61
C ALA A 473 14.99 -5.97 -20.02
N LYS A 474 14.84 -6.23 -21.33
CA LYS A 474 14.13 -7.40 -21.85
C LYS A 474 14.81 -8.71 -21.45
N VAL A 475 16.10 -8.83 -21.77
CA VAL A 475 16.90 -10.04 -21.46
C VAL A 475 17.01 -10.25 -19.95
N LEU A 476 17.22 -9.16 -19.21
CA LEU A 476 17.31 -9.19 -17.75
C LEU A 476 16.00 -9.66 -17.09
N ALA A 477 14.85 -9.20 -17.59
CA ALA A 477 13.55 -9.63 -17.07
C ALA A 477 13.29 -11.12 -17.33
N GLU A 478 13.62 -11.63 -18.52
CA GLU A 478 13.50 -13.06 -18.85
C GLU A 478 14.40 -13.94 -17.97
N LYS A 479 15.65 -13.52 -17.72
CA LYS A 479 16.56 -14.20 -16.79
C LYS A 479 16.01 -14.21 -15.35
N MET A 480 15.50 -13.07 -14.88
CA MET A 480 14.91 -12.95 -13.54
C MET A 480 13.70 -13.87 -13.36
N VAL A 481 12.75 -13.85 -14.30
CA VAL A 481 11.56 -14.70 -14.23
C VAL A 481 11.93 -16.18 -14.34
N SER A 482 12.90 -16.52 -15.19
CA SER A 482 13.42 -17.88 -15.29
C SER A 482 14.06 -18.34 -13.97
N THR A 483 14.77 -17.45 -13.27
CA THR A 483 15.34 -17.74 -11.93
C THR A 483 14.24 -18.11 -10.95
N PHE A 484 13.16 -17.32 -10.88
CA PHE A 484 12.03 -17.58 -9.99
C PHE A 484 11.27 -18.86 -10.35
N ARG A 485 11.03 -19.11 -11.65
CA ARG A 485 10.38 -20.35 -12.11
C ARG A 485 11.20 -21.58 -11.74
N LEU A 486 12.50 -21.60 -12.08
CA LEU A 486 13.39 -22.71 -11.76
C LEU A 486 13.54 -22.91 -10.25
N SER A 487 13.58 -21.81 -9.49
CA SER A 487 13.61 -21.89 -8.01
C SER A 487 12.33 -22.54 -7.47
N SER A 488 11.17 -22.19 -8.01
CA SER A 488 9.89 -22.79 -7.61
C SER A 488 9.76 -24.28 -8.02
N GLU A 489 10.45 -24.73 -9.05
CA GLU A 489 10.39 -26.10 -9.57
C GLU A 489 11.45 -27.02 -8.95
N GLN A 490 12.62 -26.48 -8.58
CA GLN A 490 13.79 -27.27 -8.14
C GLN A 490 14.10 -27.19 -6.64
N LEU A 491 13.72 -26.10 -5.96
CA LEU A 491 13.95 -25.97 -4.52
C LEU A 491 12.87 -26.69 -3.72
N SER A 492 13.13 -26.92 -2.43
CA SER A 492 12.14 -27.51 -1.54
C SER A 492 10.88 -26.64 -1.41
N SER A 493 9.72 -27.27 -1.18
CA SER A 493 8.46 -26.54 -0.96
C SER A 493 8.39 -26.09 0.50
N GLN A 494 8.40 -24.77 0.72
CA GLN A 494 8.32 -24.16 2.05
C GLN A 494 7.23 -23.07 2.09
N CYS A 495 6.52 -22.95 3.23
CA CYS A 495 5.44 -21.97 3.40
C CYS A 495 5.92 -20.50 3.36
N HIS A 496 7.21 -20.27 3.60
CA HIS A 496 7.84 -18.94 3.58
C HIS A 496 8.52 -18.60 2.25
N TYR A 497 8.48 -19.50 1.24
CA TYR A 497 9.01 -19.22 -0.08
C TYR A 497 7.96 -18.46 -0.91
N ASP A 498 8.35 -17.28 -1.40
CA ASP A 498 7.53 -16.45 -2.28
C ASP A 498 8.26 -16.17 -3.59
N TYR A 499 7.65 -16.62 -4.68
CA TYR A 499 8.10 -16.42 -6.05
C TYR A 499 7.07 -15.64 -6.90
N GLY A 500 6.08 -15.01 -6.25
CA GLY A 500 5.04 -14.23 -6.91
C GLY A 500 5.50 -12.83 -7.34
N MET A 501 4.56 -12.05 -7.89
CA MET A 501 4.83 -10.71 -8.45
C MET A 501 5.45 -9.73 -7.44
N ARG A 502 5.16 -9.87 -6.14
CA ARG A 502 5.75 -8.99 -5.11
C ARG A 502 7.23 -9.29 -4.85
N ALA A 503 7.63 -10.55 -4.93
CA ALA A 503 9.04 -10.94 -4.90
C ALA A 503 9.78 -10.37 -6.12
N VAL A 504 9.21 -10.52 -7.32
CA VAL A 504 9.73 -9.93 -8.57
C VAL A 504 9.90 -8.42 -8.43
N ARG A 505 8.87 -7.71 -7.97
CA ARG A 505 8.91 -6.25 -7.76
C ARG A 505 9.97 -5.83 -6.75
N SER A 506 10.19 -6.62 -5.71
CA SER A 506 11.23 -6.33 -4.69
C SER A 506 12.63 -6.42 -5.27
N VAL A 507 12.90 -7.42 -6.11
CA VAL A 507 14.18 -7.55 -6.82
C VAL A 507 14.39 -6.36 -7.77
N ILE A 508 13.37 -5.97 -8.54
CA ILE A 508 13.50 -4.85 -9.48
C ILE A 508 13.73 -3.52 -8.73
N ASN A 509 13.03 -3.30 -7.62
CA ASN A 509 13.24 -2.10 -6.78
C ASN A 509 14.65 -2.07 -6.17
N ALA A 510 15.16 -3.21 -5.70
CA ALA A 510 16.53 -3.33 -5.22
C ALA A 510 17.55 -3.06 -6.35
N ALA A 511 17.37 -3.66 -7.52
CA ALA A 511 18.21 -3.42 -8.69
C ALA A 511 18.19 -1.95 -9.14
N GLY A 512 17.02 -1.30 -9.13
CA GLY A 512 16.86 0.12 -9.46
C GLY A 512 17.49 1.06 -8.43
N ARG A 513 17.54 0.67 -7.14
CA ARG A 513 18.32 1.38 -6.13
C ARG A 513 19.81 1.24 -6.41
N LEU A 514 20.29 0.02 -6.61
CA LEU A 514 21.70 -0.25 -6.90
C LEU A 514 22.17 0.48 -8.17
N LYS A 515 21.33 0.54 -9.23
CA LYS A 515 21.65 1.29 -10.46
C LYS A 515 21.77 2.80 -10.24
N ARG A 516 21.09 3.36 -9.24
CA ARG A 516 21.21 4.78 -8.88
C ARG A 516 22.47 5.06 -8.05
N GLU A 517 22.86 4.11 -7.21
CA GLU A 517 24.10 4.18 -6.42
C GLU A 517 25.33 4.00 -7.31
N ASP A 518 25.27 3.08 -8.27
CA ASP A 518 26.33 2.82 -9.26
C ASP A 518 25.75 2.73 -10.69
N GLN A 519 25.90 3.82 -11.45
CA GLN A 519 25.38 3.92 -12.82
C GLN A 519 26.23 3.17 -13.84
N GLU A 520 27.51 2.96 -13.58
CA GLU A 520 28.48 2.38 -14.53
C GLU A 520 28.60 0.86 -14.40
N MET A 521 28.18 0.29 -13.26
CA MET A 521 28.15 -1.17 -13.07
C MET A 521 27.30 -1.87 -14.15
N GLU A 522 27.80 -3.01 -14.61
CA GLU A 522 27.11 -3.86 -15.59
C GLU A 522 25.72 -4.26 -15.07
N GLU A 523 24.72 -4.15 -15.95
CA GLU A 523 23.32 -4.36 -15.59
C GLU A 523 23.04 -5.80 -15.12
N ASP A 524 23.72 -6.79 -15.70
CA ASP A 524 23.68 -8.20 -15.27
C ASP A 524 24.18 -8.36 -13.81
N LYS A 525 25.27 -7.67 -13.42
CA LYS A 525 25.81 -7.73 -12.05
C LYS A 525 24.87 -7.11 -11.02
N LEU A 526 24.23 -5.99 -11.38
CA LEU A 526 23.26 -5.31 -10.53
C LEU A 526 22.02 -6.17 -10.28
N LEU A 527 21.49 -6.81 -11.34
CA LEU A 527 20.36 -7.71 -11.21
C LEU A 527 20.74 -8.95 -10.38
N LEU A 528 21.90 -9.54 -10.63
CA LEU A 528 22.40 -10.69 -9.89
C LEU A 528 22.50 -10.38 -8.38
N ARG A 529 23.05 -9.22 -8.03
CA ARG A 529 23.12 -8.76 -6.64
C ARG A 529 21.73 -8.65 -6.02
N ALA A 530 20.81 -7.97 -6.69
CA ALA A 530 19.44 -7.81 -6.21
C ALA A 530 18.70 -9.15 -6.03
N LEU A 531 18.91 -10.12 -6.92
CA LEU A 531 18.34 -11.47 -6.81
C LEU A 531 18.84 -12.20 -5.56
N ARG A 532 20.14 -12.07 -5.24
CA ARG A 532 20.75 -12.69 -4.06
C ARG A 532 20.23 -12.02 -2.78
N ASP A 533 20.31 -10.70 -2.70
CA ASP A 533 19.94 -9.91 -1.51
C ASP A 533 18.49 -10.19 -1.07
N VAL A 534 17.57 -10.39 -2.03
CA VAL A 534 16.15 -10.63 -1.74
C VAL A 534 15.83 -12.10 -1.42
N ASN A 535 16.55 -13.07 -2.00
CA ASN A 535 16.14 -14.49 -1.92
C ASN A 535 17.02 -15.35 -1.01
N VAL A 536 18.32 -15.10 -0.94
CA VAL A 536 19.24 -15.84 -0.06
C VAL A 536 18.81 -15.81 1.41
N PRO A 537 18.28 -14.69 1.98
CA PRO A 537 17.82 -14.69 3.36
C PRO A 537 16.69 -15.67 3.67
N LYS A 538 15.93 -16.08 2.65
CA LYS A 538 14.75 -16.94 2.77
C LYS A 538 15.10 -18.42 2.75
N PHE A 539 16.15 -18.80 2.02
CA PHE A 539 16.40 -20.20 1.69
C PHE A 539 17.04 -20.99 2.84
N LEU A 540 16.70 -22.27 2.89
CA LEU A 540 17.34 -23.26 3.74
C LEU A 540 18.78 -23.53 3.31
N LYS A 541 19.63 -24.00 4.22
CA LYS A 541 21.02 -24.34 3.93
C LYS A 541 21.20 -25.30 2.76
N ASP A 542 20.33 -26.29 2.63
CA ASP A 542 20.40 -27.31 1.57
C ASP A 542 19.92 -26.81 0.20
N ASP A 543 19.08 -25.76 0.18
CA ASP A 543 18.57 -25.13 -1.04
C ASP A 543 19.53 -24.07 -1.61
N LEU A 544 20.42 -23.50 -0.77
CA LEU A 544 21.41 -22.50 -1.21
C LEU A 544 22.32 -23.01 -2.35
N PRO A 545 22.92 -24.22 -2.29
CA PRO A 545 23.73 -24.75 -3.40
C PRO A 545 22.93 -24.92 -4.70
N LEU A 546 21.65 -25.32 -4.61
CA LEU A 546 20.77 -25.49 -5.77
C LEU A 546 20.49 -24.13 -6.42
N PHE A 547 20.19 -23.12 -5.61
CA PHE A 547 20.00 -21.75 -6.09
C PHE A 547 21.26 -21.19 -6.76
N GLU A 548 22.44 -21.41 -6.17
CA GLU A 548 23.72 -20.98 -6.78
C GLU A 548 23.97 -21.65 -8.14
N ASN A 549 23.53 -22.89 -8.34
CA ASN A 549 23.63 -23.57 -9.64
C ASN A 549 22.70 -22.94 -10.68
N ILE A 550 21.45 -22.62 -10.30
CA ILE A 550 20.49 -21.90 -11.17
C ILE A 550 21.07 -20.55 -11.60
N ILE A 551 21.65 -19.82 -10.64
CA ILE A 551 22.27 -18.52 -10.89
C ILE A 551 23.46 -18.63 -11.85
N LYS A 552 24.36 -19.61 -11.65
CA LYS A 552 25.52 -19.81 -12.53
C LYS A 552 25.14 -20.17 -13.96
N ASP A 553 24.03 -20.88 -14.14
CA ASP A 553 23.51 -21.25 -15.47
C ASP A 553 22.91 -20.04 -16.20
N LEU A 554 22.15 -19.20 -15.49
CA LEU A 554 21.50 -18.01 -16.07
C LEU A 554 22.42 -16.78 -16.23
N PHE A 555 23.47 -16.69 -15.40
CA PHE A 555 24.46 -15.60 -15.40
C PHE A 555 25.90 -16.14 -15.53
N PRO A 556 26.24 -16.76 -16.67
CA PRO A 556 27.56 -17.36 -16.86
C PRO A 556 28.66 -16.30 -16.90
N GLY A 557 29.74 -16.50 -16.14
CA GLY A 557 30.91 -15.61 -16.15
C GLY A 557 30.76 -14.29 -15.38
N VAL A 558 29.63 -14.08 -14.69
CA VAL A 558 29.41 -12.90 -13.84
C VAL A 558 29.96 -13.17 -12.44
N ALA A 559 30.99 -12.43 -12.03
CA ALA A 559 31.56 -12.55 -10.69
C ALA A 559 30.59 -12.04 -9.61
N ASN A 560 30.61 -12.68 -8.44
CA ASN A 560 29.84 -12.22 -7.29
C ASN A 560 30.37 -10.85 -6.83
N PRO A 561 29.51 -9.83 -6.67
CA PRO A 561 29.94 -8.54 -6.15
C PRO A 561 30.23 -8.65 -4.65
N GLU A 562 31.43 -8.26 -4.24
CA GLU A 562 31.78 -8.10 -2.82
C GLU A 562 31.23 -6.76 -2.30
N ILE A 563 30.63 -6.79 -1.12
CA ILE A 563 30.04 -5.61 -0.48
C ILE A 563 30.92 -5.23 0.71
N ASP A 564 31.38 -3.98 0.72
CA ASP A 564 32.03 -3.40 1.87
C ASP A 564 30.99 -2.77 2.79
N TYR A 565 30.75 -3.40 3.95
CA TYR A 565 29.83 -2.89 4.99
C TYR A 565 30.51 -1.88 5.93
N GLY A 566 31.79 -1.55 5.69
CA GLY A 566 32.54 -0.56 6.46
C GLY A 566 32.54 -0.86 7.97
N ASP A 567 32.32 0.20 8.76
CA ASP A 567 32.38 0.14 10.23
C ASP A 567 31.30 -0.77 10.85
N LEU A 568 30.21 -1.06 10.13
CA LEU A 568 29.14 -1.92 10.64
C LEU A 568 29.64 -3.33 10.92
N PHE A 569 30.47 -3.89 10.05
CA PHE A 569 30.98 -5.25 10.22
C PHE A 569 31.82 -5.37 11.50
N GLY A 570 32.74 -4.43 11.72
CA GLY A 570 33.54 -4.38 12.95
C GLY A 570 32.69 -4.18 14.21
N GLN A 571 31.66 -3.33 14.13
CA GLN A 571 30.77 -3.08 15.26
C GLN A 571 29.87 -4.28 15.60
N LEU A 572 29.47 -5.08 14.60
CA LEU A 572 28.69 -6.30 14.83
C LEU A 572 29.48 -7.30 15.69
N HIS A 573 30.77 -7.48 15.40
CA HIS A 573 31.64 -8.32 16.23
C HIS A 573 31.75 -7.79 17.67
N ALA A 574 31.97 -6.49 17.84
CA ALA A 574 32.02 -5.86 19.17
C ALA A 574 30.68 -5.97 19.94
N SER A 575 29.55 -5.90 19.22
CA SER A 575 28.22 -6.02 19.81
C SER A 575 27.90 -7.46 20.21
N CYS A 576 28.38 -8.46 19.44
CA CYS A 576 28.32 -9.86 19.84
C CYS A 576 29.08 -10.09 21.16
N GLU A 577 30.30 -9.56 21.29
CA GLU A 577 31.08 -9.64 22.53
C GLU A 577 30.35 -8.98 23.71
N HIS A 578 29.75 -7.80 23.50
CA HIS A 578 28.98 -7.09 24.52
C HIS A 578 27.83 -7.93 25.09
N PHE A 579 27.11 -8.67 24.24
CA PHE A 579 26.01 -9.55 24.65
C PHE A 579 26.46 -10.97 25.01
N ASN A 580 27.78 -11.23 25.04
CA ASN A 580 28.33 -12.56 25.25
C ASN A 580 27.79 -13.59 24.24
N LEU A 581 27.74 -13.21 22.96
CA LEU A 581 27.35 -14.05 21.83
C LEU A 581 28.60 -14.42 21.03
N GLN A 582 28.66 -15.65 20.53
CA GLN A 582 29.76 -16.07 19.66
C GLN A 582 29.55 -15.47 18.25
N PRO A 583 30.53 -14.74 17.70
CA PRO A 583 30.41 -14.11 16.39
C PRO A 583 30.69 -15.11 15.25
N GLU A 584 29.91 -16.19 15.20
CA GLU A 584 29.98 -17.14 14.08
C GLU A 584 29.60 -16.47 12.76
N GLU A 585 30.30 -16.81 11.68
CA GLU A 585 30.07 -16.22 10.36
C GLU A 585 28.61 -16.40 9.89
N ALA A 586 28.01 -17.56 10.16
CA ALA A 586 26.61 -17.84 9.85
C ALA A 586 25.64 -16.88 10.57
N PHE A 587 25.95 -16.51 11.82
CA PHE A 587 25.15 -15.57 12.61
C PHE A 587 25.33 -14.13 12.11
N ILE A 588 26.57 -13.70 11.91
CA ILE A 588 26.89 -12.36 11.39
C ILE A 588 26.27 -12.16 10.00
N SER A 589 26.38 -13.16 9.12
CA SER A 589 25.75 -13.14 7.80
C SER A 589 24.24 -12.94 7.90
N LYS A 590 23.57 -13.62 8.84
CA LYS A 590 22.12 -13.45 9.08
C LYS A 590 21.74 -12.10 9.65
N ILE A 591 22.62 -11.46 10.43
CA ILE A 591 22.40 -10.08 10.91
C ILE A 591 22.52 -9.09 9.76
N ILE A 592 23.50 -9.28 8.87
CA ILE A 592 23.67 -8.46 7.66
C ILE A 592 22.47 -8.62 6.74
N GLN A 593 22.00 -9.85 6.53
CA GLN A 593 20.77 -10.11 5.75
C GLN A 593 19.54 -9.40 6.35
N LEU A 594 19.42 -9.35 7.68
CA LEU A 594 18.37 -8.57 8.33
C LEU A 594 18.52 -7.07 8.04
N TYR A 595 19.74 -6.53 8.15
CA TYR A 595 20.02 -5.13 7.84
C TYR A 595 19.65 -4.76 6.41
N ASP A 596 20.08 -5.55 5.43
CA ASP A 596 19.77 -5.33 4.02
C ASP A 596 18.26 -5.42 3.75
N THR A 597 17.58 -6.38 4.39
CA THR A 597 16.13 -6.52 4.25
C THR A 597 15.38 -5.30 4.83
N ILE A 598 15.84 -4.73 5.95
CA ILE A 598 15.26 -3.51 6.55
C ILE A 598 15.37 -2.31 5.60
N LEU A 599 16.46 -2.21 4.84
CA LEU A 599 16.64 -1.13 3.88
C LEU A 599 15.71 -1.23 2.67
N VAL A 600 15.21 -2.43 2.36
CA VAL A 600 14.34 -2.68 1.19
C VAL A 600 12.86 -2.71 1.56
N ARG A 601 12.50 -3.28 2.72
CA ARG A 601 11.10 -3.46 3.15
C ARG A 601 10.87 -2.96 4.58
N HIS A 602 9.71 -2.34 4.80
CA HIS A 602 9.29 -1.89 6.13
C HIS A 602 8.58 -2.98 6.94
N GLY A 603 8.09 -4.03 6.31
CA GLY A 603 7.50 -5.21 6.97
C GLY A 603 8.41 -6.42 6.82
N LEU A 604 8.79 -7.09 7.90
CA LEU A 604 9.71 -8.22 7.90
C LEU A 604 9.28 -9.33 8.85
N MET A 605 9.52 -10.60 8.50
CA MET A 605 9.33 -11.74 9.38
C MET A 605 10.69 -12.43 9.62
N LEU A 606 11.06 -12.51 10.90
CA LEU A 606 12.11 -13.37 11.43
C LEU A 606 11.49 -14.73 11.69
N VAL A 607 11.74 -15.69 10.80
CA VAL A 607 11.13 -17.01 10.83
C VAL A 607 12.15 -18.03 11.31
N GLY A 608 11.74 -18.95 12.15
CA GLY A 608 12.57 -20.06 12.60
C GLY A 608 12.17 -20.49 14.00
N PRO A 609 12.56 -21.67 14.44
CA PRO A 609 12.11 -22.21 15.72
C PRO A 609 12.65 -21.42 16.92
N THR A 610 12.09 -21.69 18.08
CA THR A 610 12.54 -21.12 19.35
C THR A 610 14.02 -21.48 19.61
N GLN A 611 14.81 -20.54 20.15
CA GLN A 611 16.28 -20.65 20.29
C GLN A 611 17.07 -20.74 18.97
N GLY A 612 16.49 -20.30 17.84
CA GLY A 612 17.22 -20.07 16.59
C GLY A 612 18.05 -18.77 16.55
N GLY A 613 18.16 -18.03 17.66
CA GLY A 613 18.92 -16.78 17.72
C GLY A 613 18.20 -15.54 17.14
N LYS A 614 16.89 -15.63 16.86
CA LYS A 614 16.07 -14.52 16.31
C LYS A 614 16.15 -13.26 17.17
N THR A 615 15.86 -13.38 18.46
CA THR A 615 15.93 -12.26 19.42
C THR A 615 17.33 -11.67 19.52
N SER A 616 18.36 -12.51 19.54
CA SER A 616 19.76 -12.05 19.58
C SER A 616 20.16 -11.34 18.29
N ASN A 617 19.68 -11.78 17.13
CA ASN A 617 19.98 -11.18 15.83
C ASN A 617 19.58 -9.70 15.78
N TYR A 618 18.29 -9.39 15.98
CA TYR A 618 17.84 -8.00 15.89
C TYR A 618 18.37 -7.13 17.04
N LYS A 619 18.59 -7.68 18.25
CA LYS A 619 19.16 -6.92 19.37
C LYS A 619 20.62 -6.54 19.13
N THR A 620 21.43 -7.46 18.60
CA THR A 620 22.81 -7.16 18.21
C THR A 620 22.82 -6.07 17.15
N LEU A 621 21.98 -6.19 16.11
CA LEU A 621 21.87 -5.18 15.07
C LEU A 621 21.43 -3.81 15.62
N GLN A 622 20.41 -3.79 16.48
CA GLN A 622 19.91 -2.57 17.14
C GLN A 622 21.04 -1.87 17.90
N HIS A 623 21.81 -2.63 18.68
CA HIS A 623 22.92 -2.09 19.46
C HIS A 623 24.06 -1.58 18.56
N SER A 624 24.40 -2.30 17.50
CA SER A 624 25.43 -1.87 16.55
C SER A 624 25.05 -0.56 15.85
N ILE A 625 23.83 -0.46 15.33
CA ILE A 625 23.33 0.75 14.66
C ILE A 625 23.26 1.93 15.63
N THR A 626 22.80 1.69 16.86
CA THR A 626 22.68 2.75 17.88
C THR A 626 24.06 3.22 18.37
N THR A 627 25.05 2.33 18.45
CA THR A 627 26.42 2.70 18.84
C THR A 627 27.13 3.49 17.74
N LEU A 628 26.80 3.23 16.48
CA LEU A 628 27.32 3.97 15.31
C LEU A 628 26.56 5.29 15.05
N GLU A 629 25.70 5.73 15.97
CA GLU A 629 24.98 6.99 15.85
C GLU A 629 25.94 8.16 15.55
N GLY A 630 25.64 8.92 14.48
CA GLY A 630 26.44 10.07 14.05
C GLY A 630 27.61 9.74 13.11
N SER A 631 28.00 8.46 13.00
CA SER A 631 28.92 7.98 11.96
C SER A 631 28.12 7.40 10.76
N ASN A 632 28.54 7.70 9.53
CA ASN A 632 28.00 7.13 8.28
C ASN A 632 26.46 7.14 8.10
N GLY A 633 25.75 8.08 8.75
CA GLY A 633 24.30 8.21 8.59
C GLY A 633 23.45 7.21 9.38
N PHE A 634 24.03 6.50 10.36
CA PHE A 634 23.28 5.67 11.30
C PHE A 634 22.53 6.52 12.34
N THR A 635 21.35 6.03 12.73
CA THR A 635 20.41 6.70 13.64
C THR A 635 20.02 5.73 14.76
N LYS A 636 19.86 6.25 15.97
CA LYS A 636 19.43 5.46 17.12
C LYS A 636 18.11 4.73 16.85
N VAL A 637 18.02 3.49 17.33
CA VAL A 637 16.89 2.58 17.09
C VAL A 637 16.19 2.23 18.40
N ASN A 638 14.89 2.51 18.49
CA ASN A 638 14.01 2.11 19.59
C ASN A 638 13.17 0.90 19.21
N THR A 639 13.01 -0.07 20.11
CA THR A 639 12.22 -1.27 19.90
C THR A 639 10.98 -1.28 20.79
N HIS A 640 9.80 -1.59 20.21
CA HIS A 640 8.52 -1.72 20.90
C HIS A 640 8.02 -3.15 20.71
N ILE A 641 7.98 -3.96 21.78
CA ILE A 641 7.70 -5.39 21.70
C ILE A 641 6.30 -5.67 22.23
N LEU A 642 5.49 -6.41 21.48
CA LEU A 642 4.19 -6.93 21.93
C LEU A 642 3.95 -8.35 21.42
N ASN A 643 3.14 -9.11 22.14
CA ASN A 643 2.65 -10.41 21.68
C ASN A 643 1.19 -10.24 21.19
N PRO A 644 0.89 -10.45 19.89
CA PRO A 644 -0.45 -10.25 19.36
C PRO A 644 -1.49 -11.23 19.92
N LYS A 645 -1.06 -12.39 20.44
CA LYS A 645 -1.93 -13.42 21.01
C LYS A 645 -2.09 -13.36 22.52
N SER A 646 -1.39 -12.48 23.22
CA SER A 646 -1.62 -12.28 24.65
C SER A 646 -2.89 -11.48 24.95
N ILE A 647 -3.49 -10.85 23.92
CA ILE A 647 -4.68 -10.01 24.00
C ILE A 647 -5.70 -10.38 22.91
N THR A 648 -6.94 -9.92 23.07
CA THR A 648 -8.00 -10.12 22.08
C THR A 648 -7.82 -9.20 20.86
N MET A 649 -8.47 -9.51 19.73
CA MET A 649 -8.41 -8.67 18.53
C MET A 649 -8.95 -7.26 18.77
N GLY A 650 -10.01 -7.12 19.56
CA GLY A 650 -10.56 -5.83 19.96
C GLY A 650 -9.57 -5.01 20.80
N GLN A 651 -8.86 -5.64 21.73
CA GLN A 651 -7.80 -4.96 22.49
C GLN A 651 -6.56 -4.63 21.65
N LEU A 652 -6.28 -5.38 20.59
CA LEU A 652 -5.13 -5.17 19.71
C LEU A 652 -5.35 -3.97 18.78
N TYR A 653 -6.47 -3.93 18.06
CA TYR A 653 -6.78 -2.92 17.04
C TYR A 653 -7.75 -1.83 17.49
N GLY A 654 -8.57 -2.14 18.50
CA GLY A 654 -9.66 -1.30 18.98
C GLY A 654 -11.01 -1.96 18.71
N GLU A 655 -11.98 -1.69 19.59
CA GLU A 655 -13.35 -2.18 19.48
C GLU A 655 -14.35 -1.14 19.98
N VAL A 656 -15.60 -1.26 19.52
CA VAL A 656 -16.70 -0.49 20.08
C VAL A 656 -17.15 -1.19 21.35
N ASP A 657 -17.12 -0.48 22.47
CA ASP A 657 -17.65 -0.98 23.73
C ASP A 657 -19.17 -1.18 23.59
N MET A 658 -19.64 -2.40 23.82
CA MET A 658 -21.06 -2.73 23.68
C MET A 658 -21.97 -2.02 24.69
N GLN A 659 -21.44 -1.55 25.81
CA GLN A 659 -22.21 -0.86 26.85
C GLN A 659 -22.28 0.65 26.62
N THR A 660 -21.18 1.27 26.19
CA THR A 660 -21.11 2.72 26.00
C THR A 660 -21.33 3.14 24.55
N THR A 661 -21.23 2.20 23.59
CA THR A 661 -21.18 2.44 22.14
C THR A 661 -20.03 3.35 21.70
N GLU A 662 -19.05 3.58 22.57
CA GLU A 662 -17.86 4.37 22.27
C GLU A 662 -16.72 3.48 21.76
N TRP A 663 -15.87 4.05 20.91
CA TRP A 663 -14.70 3.36 20.39
C TRP A 663 -13.57 3.39 21.43
N ILE A 664 -13.00 2.21 21.71
CA ILE A 664 -11.80 2.05 22.53
C ILE A 664 -10.64 1.72 21.61
N ASP A 665 -9.56 2.51 21.67
CA ASP A 665 -8.37 2.29 20.85
C ASP A 665 -7.58 1.06 21.28
N GLY A 666 -7.07 0.32 20.30
CA GLY A 666 -6.23 -0.84 20.54
C GLY A 666 -4.80 -0.49 20.92
N VAL A 667 -4.13 -1.42 21.62
CA VAL A 667 -2.74 -1.26 22.08
C VAL A 667 -1.77 -1.06 20.91
N LEU A 668 -1.92 -1.85 19.84
CA LEU A 668 -1.04 -1.74 18.67
C LEU A 668 -1.28 -0.43 17.92
N ALA A 669 -2.55 -0.05 17.75
CA ALA A 669 -2.91 1.23 17.16
C ALA A 669 -2.25 2.40 17.90
N LYS A 670 -2.27 2.37 19.24
CA LYS A 670 -1.67 3.42 20.06
C LYS A 670 -0.15 3.46 19.97
N ILE A 671 0.53 2.31 19.94
CA ILE A 671 1.98 2.25 19.75
C ILE A 671 2.37 2.87 18.41
N ILE A 672 1.67 2.49 17.33
CA ILE A 672 1.93 3.01 15.98
C ILE A 672 1.66 4.52 15.93
N GLU A 673 0.56 4.99 16.52
CA GLU A 673 0.23 6.42 16.58
C GLU A 673 1.30 7.23 17.31
N ASN A 674 1.76 6.75 18.47
CA ASN A 674 2.82 7.42 19.24
C ASN A 674 4.14 7.48 18.46
N CYS A 675 4.51 6.39 17.78
CA CYS A 675 5.72 6.35 16.95
C CYS A 675 5.59 7.23 15.69
N ALA A 676 4.39 7.31 15.09
CA ALA A 676 4.15 8.15 13.92
C ALA A 676 4.15 9.65 14.28
N SER A 677 3.80 9.98 15.53
CA SER A 677 3.81 11.35 16.07
C SER A 677 5.19 11.79 16.56
N ASP A 678 6.16 10.87 16.67
CA ASP A 678 7.52 11.19 17.07
C ASP A 678 8.28 11.87 15.93
N GLU A 679 8.62 13.15 16.12
CA GLU A 679 9.35 13.95 15.14
C GLU A 679 10.87 13.75 15.20
N SER A 680 11.39 13.00 16.19
CA SER A 680 12.82 12.74 16.35
C SER A 680 13.40 11.94 15.16
N PRO A 681 14.70 12.12 14.83
CA PRO A 681 15.34 11.37 13.75
C PRO A 681 15.56 9.89 14.09
N GLU A 682 15.12 9.42 15.26
CA GLU A 682 15.27 8.04 15.72
C GLU A 682 14.38 7.10 14.90
N LYS A 683 14.83 5.85 14.75
CA LYS A 683 14.08 4.78 14.10
C LYS A 683 13.27 4.01 15.14
N HIS A 684 12.07 3.57 14.76
CA HIS A 684 11.19 2.76 15.62
C HIS A 684 10.94 1.39 14.99
N TRP A 685 11.35 0.34 15.69
CA TRP A 685 11.06 -1.05 15.33
C TRP A 685 9.92 -1.57 16.19
N ILE A 686 8.81 -1.92 15.56
CA ILE A 686 7.64 -2.50 16.22
C ILE A 686 7.74 -4.02 16.02
N MET A 687 8.03 -4.73 17.11
CA MET A 687 8.23 -6.17 17.13
C MET A 687 6.98 -6.89 17.64
N LEU A 688 6.43 -7.75 16.80
CA LEU A 688 5.31 -8.64 17.12
C LEU A 688 5.88 -10.04 17.36
N ASP A 689 6.07 -10.39 18.63
CA ASP A 689 6.63 -11.66 19.07
C ASP A 689 5.51 -12.64 19.44
N GLY A 690 5.22 -13.58 18.55
CA GLY A 690 4.16 -14.57 18.72
C GLY A 690 3.69 -15.18 17.41
N PRO A 691 2.85 -16.23 17.48
CA PRO A 691 2.40 -16.94 16.29
C PRO A 691 1.49 -16.06 15.43
N VAL A 692 1.59 -16.25 14.11
CA VAL A 692 0.78 -15.57 13.10
C VAL A 692 -0.36 -16.49 12.66
N ASP A 693 -1.55 -15.92 12.57
CA ASP A 693 -2.72 -16.55 11.96
C ASP A 693 -3.47 -15.55 11.10
N ALA A 694 -4.18 -16.08 10.10
CA ALA A 694 -4.90 -15.30 9.11
C ALA A 694 -5.85 -14.24 9.70
N LEU A 695 -6.50 -14.50 10.85
CA LEU A 695 -7.56 -13.63 11.36
C LEU A 695 -7.06 -12.24 11.75
N TRP A 696 -6.03 -12.15 12.60
CA TRP A 696 -5.53 -10.84 13.04
C TRP A 696 -4.54 -10.23 12.06
N ILE A 697 -3.71 -11.04 11.39
CA ILE A 697 -2.65 -10.51 10.52
C ILE A 697 -3.20 -9.87 9.25
N GLU A 698 -4.35 -10.33 8.75
CA GLU A 698 -4.95 -9.79 7.53
C GLU A 698 -5.34 -8.31 7.68
N SER A 699 -5.71 -7.88 8.89
CA SER A 699 -6.02 -6.47 9.18
C SER A 699 -4.79 -5.56 9.03
N MET A 700 -3.57 -6.12 9.02
CA MET A 700 -2.33 -5.38 8.76
C MET A 700 -1.86 -5.40 7.31
N ASN A 701 -2.58 -6.09 6.43
CA ASN A 701 -2.18 -6.14 5.02
C ASN A 701 -2.04 -4.75 4.39
N THR A 702 -2.86 -3.77 4.78
CA THR A 702 -2.79 -2.40 4.28
C THR A 702 -1.54 -1.64 4.75
N VAL A 703 -1.05 -1.93 5.96
CA VAL A 703 0.16 -1.29 6.51
C VAL A 703 1.44 -2.00 6.06
N LEU A 704 1.39 -3.31 5.82
CA LEU A 704 2.50 -4.11 5.31
C LEU A 704 2.72 -3.95 3.81
N ASP A 705 1.74 -3.44 3.07
CA ASP A 705 1.88 -3.07 1.66
C ASP A 705 2.58 -1.72 1.47
N ASP A 706 2.82 -1.35 0.21
CA ASP A 706 3.40 -0.04 -0.17
C ASP A 706 2.57 1.16 0.31
N ASN A 707 1.28 0.94 0.62
CA ASN A 707 0.39 1.97 1.15
C ASN A 707 0.84 2.52 2.50
N LYS A 708 1.55 1.71 3.31
CA LYS A 708 2.08 2.10 4.63
C LYS A 708 1.03 2.79 5.53
N LYS A 709 -0.19 2.26 5.54
CA LYS A 709 -1.33 2.83 6.29
C LYS A 709 -2.06 1.74 7.07
N LEU A 710 -2.14 1.91 8.38
CA LEU A 710 -3.00 1.09 9.23
C LEU A 710 -4.42 1.65 9.16
N CYS A 711 -5.37 0.84 8.70
CA CYS A 711 -6.78 1.20 8.65
C CYS A 711 -7.52 0.48 9.78
N LEU A 712 -8.12 1.24 10.71
CA LEU A 712 -8.90 0.70 11.82
C LEU A 712 -10.38 0.66 11.47
N ASN A 713 -11.15 -0.20 12.16
CA ASN A 713 -12.60 -0.30 11.98
C ASN A 713 -13.34 0.98 12.38
N SER A 714 -12.75 1.85 13.20
CA SER A 714 -13.24 3.21 13.46
C SER A 714 -13.24 4.13 12.24
N GLY A 715 -12.56 3.73 11.17
CA GLY A 715 -12.27 4.58 10.02
C GLY A 715 -11.02 5.45 10.21
N GLN A 716 -10.33 5.38 11.35
CA GLN A 716 -9.05 6.04 11.55
C GLN A 716 -7.97 5.40 10.65
N ILE A 717 -7.19 6.24 9.98
CA ILE A 717 -6.08 5.82 9.12
C ILE A 717 -4.79 6.40 9.70
N ILE A 718 -3.91 5.52 10.17
CA ILE A 718 -2.62 5.90 10.77
C ILE A 718 -1.50 5.61 9.75
N PRO A 719 -0.81 6.63 9.20
CA PRO A 719 0.29 6.42 8.27
C PRO A 719 1.56 5.99 9.01
N LEU A 720 2.27 5.01 8.44
CA LEU A 720 3.59 4.58 8.86
C LEU A 720 4.63 5.52 8.24
N THR A 721 5.50 6.10 9.06
CA THR A 721 6.59 6.97 8.59
C THR A 721 7.76 6.13 8.05
N GLU A 722 8.67 6.73 7.29
CA GLU A 722 9.88 6.04 6.78
C GLU A 722 10.85 5.59 7.89
N ARG A 723 10.67 6.10 9.12
CA ARG A 723 11.48 5.78 10.30
C ARG A 723 11.00 4.53 11.03
N MET A 724 9.83 4.04 10.67
CA MET A 724 9.17 2.92 11.32
C MET A 724 9.38 1.63 10.54
N THR A 725 9.62 0.53 11.25
CA THR A 725 9.75 -0.81 10.69
C THR A 725 8.93 -1.78 11.53
N MET A 726 8.09 -2.60 10.88
CA MET A 726 7.32 -3.64 11.54
C MET A 726 8.00 -4.98 11.34
N MET A 727 8.25 -5.68 12.44
CA MET A 727 8.93 -6.97 12.46
C MET A 727 8.06 -7.99 13.17
N PHE A 728 8.09 -9.22 12.68
CA PHE A 728 7.40 -10.36 13.29
C PHE A 728 8.42 -11.40 13.67
N GLU A 729 8.45 -11.78 14.94
CA GLU A 729 9.22 -12.93 15.40
C GLU A 729 8.27 -14.13 15.48
N VAL A 730 8.46 -15.09 14.57
CA VAL A 730 7.55 -16.23 14.39
C VAL A 730 8.32 -17.55 14.34
N GLU A 731 7.66 -18.62 14.77
CA GLU A 731 8.20 -19.99 14.66
C GLU A 731 8.06 -20.51 13.23
N ASP A 732 6.82 -20.57 12.75
CA ASP A 732 6.44 -21.01 11.41
C ASP A 732 5.38 -20.07 10.80
N LEU A 733 4.99 -20.37 9.57
CA LEU A 733 3.99 -19.63 8.79
C LEU A 733 2.90 -20.56 8.22
N GLU A 734 2.62 -21.70 8.87
CA GLU A 734 1.67 -22.70 8.36
C GLU A 734 0.23 -22.16 8.29
N VAL A 735 -0.13 -21.29 9.23
CA VAL A 735 -1.47 -20.69 9.35
C VAL A 735 -1.53 -19.27 8.76
N ALA A 736 -0.42 -18.80 8.18
CA ALA A 736 -0.36 -17.50 7.52
C ALA A 736 -0.85 -17.61 6.07
N SER A 737 -1.59 -16.60 5.59
CA SER A 737 -1.99 -16.56 4.19
C SER A 737 -0.77 -16.26 3.29
N PRO A 738 -0.67 -16.86 2.09
CA PRO A 738 0.40 -16.50 1.13
C PRO A 738 0.42 -15.00 0.78
N ALA A 739 -0.74 -14.35 0.82
CA ALA A 739 -0.87 -12.92 0.60
C ALA A 739 -0.13 -12.10 1.68
N THR A 740 -0.18 -12.54 2.94
CA THR A 740 0.57 -11.93 4.05
C THR A 740 2.07 -12.15 3.87
N VAL A 741 2.50 -13.39 3.62
CA VAL A 741 3.92 -13.74 3.44
C VAL A 741 4.54 -12.90 2.32
N SER A 742 3.85 -12.73 1.19
CA SER A 742 4.34 -11.94 0.06
C SER A 742 4.63 -10.47 0.36
N ARG A 743 3.98 -9.88 1.38
CA ARG A 743 4.16 -8.46 1.78
C ARG A 743 5.40 -8.26 2.64
N CYS A 744 5.84 -9.27 3.38
CA CYS A 744 6.95 -9.14 4.30
C CYS A 744 8.28 -9.64 3.70
N GLY A 745 9.39 -8.99 4.06
CA GLY A 745 10.73 -9.55 3.84
C GLY A 745 10.94 -10.74 4.77
N MET A 746 11.54 -11.83 4.28
CA MET A 746 11.76 -13.03 5.09
C MET A 746 13.23 -13.16 5.44
N VAL A 747 13.53 -13.38 6.71
CA VAL A 747 14.85 -13.79 7.16
C VAL A 747 14.68 -15.08 7.95
N TYR A 748 15.08 -16.19 7.35
CA TYR A 748 14.99 -17.51 7.98
C TYR A 748 16.24 -17.76 8.84
N MET A 749 16.01 -18.01 10.13
CA MET A 749 17.03 -18.31 11.13
C MET A 749 17.04 -19.82 11.40
N GLU A 750 17.98 -20.51 10.76
CA GLU A 750 18.16 -21.95 10.91
C GLU A 750 19.07 -22.27 12.11
N PRO A 751 18.58 -22.92 13.19
CA PRO A 751 19.39 -23.19 14.37
C PRO A 751 20.56 -24.15 14.09
N VAL A 752 20.37 -25.09 13.16
CA VAL A 752 21.39 -26.06 12.75
C VAL A 752 22.61 -25.36 12.14
N ALA A 753 22.41 -24.21 11.48
CA ALA A 753 23.50 -23.45 10.88
C ALA A 753 24.40 -22.75 11.92
N LEU A 754 23.86 -22.43 13.11
CA LEU A 754 24.62 -21.83 14.22
C LEU A 754 25.40 -22.89 15.01
N GLY A 755 24.88 -24.12 15.05
CA GLY A 755 25.42 -25.19 15.87
C GLY A 755 25.18 -24.99 17.38
N THR A 756 25.25 -26.08 18.13
CA THR A 756 25.10 -26.03 19.59
C THR A 756 26.32 -25.45 20.30
N ALA A 757 27.42 -25.25 19.57
CA ALA A 757 28.70 -24.89 20.16
C ALA A 757 28.71 -23.49 20.78
N CYS A 758 28.11 -22.56 20.04
CA CYS A 758 27.94 -21.18 20.45
C CYS A 758 27.27 -21.04 21.82
N LEU A 759 26.29 -21.90 22.11
CA LEU A 759 25.52 -21.85 23.35
C LEU A 759 26.39 -22.22 24.57
N TYR A 760 27.22 -23.26 24.45
CA TYR A 760 28.08 -23.65 25.56
C TYR A 760 29.24 -22.66 25.77
N GLU A 761 29.79 -22.07 24.70
CA GLU A 761 30.84 -21.04 24.80
C GLU A 761 30.34 -19.80 25.53
N SER A 762 29.18 -19.31 25.10
CA SER A 762 28.51 -18.20 25.77
C SER A 762 28.18 -18.54 27.23
N TRP A 763 27.69 -19.75 27.50
CA TRP A 763 27.47 -20.21 28.87
C TRP A 763 28.77 -20.27 29.69
N TYR A 764 29.89 -20.74 29.12
CA TYR A 764 31.19 -20.76 29.81
C TYR A 764 31.65 -19.39 30.29
N ASN A 765 31.37 -18.34 29.51
CA ASN A 765 31.72 -16.97 29.87
C ASN A 765 30.90 -16.44 31.06
N THR A 766 29.79 -17.09 31.43
CA THR A 766 28.96 -16.70 32.59
C THR A 766 29.42 -17.28 33.93
N PHE A 767 30.39 -18.20 33.93
CA PHE A 767 30.85 -18.83 35.17
C PHE A 767 31.43 -17.78 36.15
N PRO A 768 31.08 -17.85 37.45
CA PRO A 768 31.64 -16.96 38.46
C PRO A 768 33.18 -17.09 38.55
N PRO A 769 33.90 -16.02 38.95
CA PRO A 769 35.36 -16.04 39.07
C PRO A 769 35.94 -17.24 39.87
N PRO A 770 35.32 -17.74 40.96
CA PRO A 770 35.76 -18.95 41.67
C PRO A 770 35.79 -20.24 40.84
N PHE A 771 34.93 -20.35 39.81
CA PHE A 771 34.86 -21.50 38.91
C PHE A 771 35.63 -21.28 37.59
N GLN A 772 35.93 -20.03 37.25
CA GLN A 772 36.93 -19.67 36.21
C GLN A 772 38.38 -20.04 36.63
N LEU A 773 38.59 -20.56 37.85
CA LEU A 773 39.89 -20.68 38.52
C LEU A 773 40.56 -22.07 38.52
N SER A 774 40.19 -23.00 37.64
CA SER A 774 41.20 -23.97 37.18
C SER A 774 41.08 -24.27 35.69
N ASP A 775 42.11 -23.88 34.95
CA ASP A 775 42.33 -24.21 33.55
C ASP A 775 42.08 -25.70 33.26
N LYS A 776 42.42 -26.58 34.21
CA LYS A 776 42.23 -28.03 34.10
C LYS A 776 40.78 -28.47 34.15
N LEU A 777 39.94 -27.87 35.01
CA LEU A 777 38.53 -28.25 35.11
C LEU A 777 37.74 -27.71 33.92
N SER A 778 37.96 -26.43 33.57
CA SER A 778 37.33 -25.82 32.39
C SER A 778 37.64 -26.59 31.11
N LYS A 779 38.92 -26.93 30.87
CA LYS A 779 39.33 -27.77 29.72
C LYS A 779 38.72 -29.18 29.76
N LYS A 780 38.51 -29.76 30.94
CA LYS A 780 37.87 -31.08 31.07
C LYS A 780 36.37 -31.03 30.78
N ILE A 781 35.65 -30.05 31.33
CA ILE A 781 34.21 -29.90 31.07
C ILE A 781 34.02 -29.61 29.57
N ARG A 782 34.80 -28.69 28.99
CA ARG A 782 34.77 -28.39 27.56
C ARG A 782 34.95 -29.65 26.72
N LYS A 783 35.99 -30.44 27.02
CA LYS A 783 36.23 -31.71 26.34
C LYS A 783 35.06 -32.69 26.48
N TYR A 784 34.46 -32.81 27.67
CA TYR A 784 33.31 -33.69 27.85
C TYR A 784 32.07 -33.22 27.08
N VAL A 785 31.81 -31.91 27.03
CA VAL A 785 30.70 -31.36 26.25
C VAL A 785 30.94 -31.59 24.75
N GLU A 786 32.15 -31.32 24.25
CA GLU A 786 32.52 -31.57 22.85
C GLU A 786 32.41 -33.07 22.48
N ASP A 787 32.91 -33.97 23.34
CA ASP A 787 32.93 -35.42 23.07
C ASP A 787 31.52 -36.03 23.11
N TYR A 788 30.66 -35.60 24.05
CA TYR A 788 29.36 -36.25 24.31
C TYR A 788 28.14 -35.53 23.75
N ASN A 789 28.13 -34.19 23.65
CA ASN A 789 26.92 -33.45 23.27
C ASN A 789 26.41 -33.88 21.89
N GLY A 790 27.29 -33.94 20.88
CA GLY A 790 26.90 -34.41 19.53
C GLY A 790 26.42 -35.87 19.49
N GLN A 791 27.03 -36.75 20.30
CA GLN A 791 26.63 -38.16 20.38
C GLN A 791 25.26 -38.33 21.05
N VAL A 792 25.01 -37.57 22.11
CA VAL A 792 23.72 -37.57 22.84
C VAL A 792 22.61 -37.03 21.94
N MET A 793 22.84 -35.92 21.22
CA MET A 793 21.83 -35.39 20.29
C MET A 793 21.54 -36.38 19.16
N ALA A 794 22.58 -37.00 18.59
CA ALA A 794 22.40 -38.02 17.55
C ALA A 794 21.63 -39.25 18.06
N PHE A 795 21.89 -39.68 19.30
CA PHE A 795 21.15 -40.77 19.94
C PHE A 795 19.69 -40.40 20.18
N VAL A 796 19.43 -39.21 20.72
CA VAL A 796 18.06 -38.72 20.96
C VAL A 796 17.29 -38.59 19.65
N GLY A 797 17.92 -38.09 18.58
CA GLY A 797 17.25 -37.91 17.29
C GLY A 797 17.02 -39.20 16.49
N LYS A 798 17.86 -40.22 16.65
CA LYS A 798 17.78 -41.46 15.85
C LYS A 798 17.18 -42.66 16.58
N GLU A 799 17.50 -42.82 17.86
CA GLU A 799 17.17 -44.03 18.63
C GLU A 799 15.99 -43.83 19.59
N LEU A 800 15.62 -42.57 19.86
CA LEU A 800 14.51 -42.22 20.75
C LEU A 800 13.36 -41.56 19.98
N HIS A 801 12.15 -41.72 20.51
CA HIS A 801 10.96 -41.05 19.99
C HIS A 801 10.47 -40.03 21.01
N SER A 802 10.38 -38.75 20.62
CA SER A 802 9.84 -37.70 21.46
C SER A 802 8.35 -37.47 21.19
N LEU A 803 7.57 -37.31 22.26
CA LEU A 803 6.13 -36.99 22.15
C LEU A 803 5.87 -35.54 21.70
N ILE A 804 6.87 -34.67 21.89
CA ILE A 804 6.86 -33.25 21.53
C ILE A 804 8.09 -33.02 20.66
N ALA A 805 8.02 -32.13 19.67
CA ALA A 805 9.18 -31.73 18.90
C ALA A 805 10.22 -31.08 19.81
N VAL A 806 11.48 -31.53 19.75
CA VAL A 806 12.56 -30.99 20.58
C VAL A 806 13.71 -30.56 19.67
N MET A 807 14.19 -29.35 19.88
CA MET A 807 15.32 -28.78 19.17
C MET A 807 16.63 -29.07 19.91
N GLU A 808 17.71 -29.35 19.17
CA GLU A 808 19.04 -29.61 19.74
C GLU A 808 19.53 -28.46 20.63
N ASN A 809 19.34 -27.21 20.17
CA ASN A 809 19.68 -26.01 20.95
C ASN A 809 18.94 -25.98 22.30
N ASN A 810 17.68 -26.40 22.34
CA ASN A 810 16.90 -26.41 23.59
C ASN A 810 17.40 -27.49 24.56
N LEU A 811 17.80 -28.65 24.04
CA LEU A 811 18.41 -29.70 24.84
C LEU A 811 19.77 -29.26 25.40
N THR A 812 20.62 -28.63 24.58
CA THR A 812 21.91 -28.07 25.04
C THR A 812 21.70 -27.00 26.10
N THR A 813 20.79 -26.04 25.89
CA THR A 813 20.46 -25.00 26.89
C THR A 813 19.93 -25.62 28.19
N SER A 814 19.10 -26.66 28.09
CA SER A 814 18.58 -27.37 29.27
C SER A 814 19.69 -28.11 30.02
N PHE A 815 20.62 -28.72 29.29
CA PHE A 815 21.81 -29.34 29.86
C PHE A 815 22.69 -28.34 30.60
N CYS A 816 22.94 -27.15 30.02
CA CYS A 816 23.66 -26.07 30.71
C CYS A 816 22.96 -25.64 32.01
N LYS A 817 21.63 -25.46 31.98
CA LYS A 817 20.84 -25.14 33.19
C LYS A 817 20.91 -26.22 34.27
N ILE A 818 21.02 -27.49 33.88
CA ILE A 818 21.22 -28.59 34.84
C ILE A 818 22.60 -28.47 35.50
N LEU A 819 23.64 -28.05 34.76
CA LEU A 819 24.97 -27.84 35.31
C LEU A 819 25.07 -26.58 36.19
N ASP A 820 24.18 -25.61 36.03
CA ASP A 820 24.07 -24.44 36.91
C ASP A 820 23.46 -24.77 38.28
N CYS A 821 22.68 -25.85 38.37
CA CYS A 821 22.07 -26.36 39.61
C CYS A 821 23.08 -27.15 40.44
#